data_AF-A0A9E4FU56-F1
#
_entry.id   AF-A0A9E4FU56-F1
#
_cell.length_a   1.000
_cell.length_b   1.000
_cell.length_c   1.000
_cell.angle_alpha   90.00
_cell.angle_beta   90.00
_cell.angle_gamma   90.00
#
_symmetry.space_group_name_H-M   'P 1'
#
loop_
_entity.id
_entity.type
_entity.pdbx_description
1 polymer ?
#
loop_
_entity_poly.entity_id
_entity_poly.type
_entity_poly.pdbx_seq_one_letter_code
_entity_poly.pdbx_strand_id
1 'polypeptide(L)'
;MSLAQTGVSGYTYHVQPGDTWFAIAQATGQTVSLLQQVNPQAVRNFDLLYTGEQILVPSAGQPRYHDVQPGDSLASVASTYDVAVGLLVATNPQLGGSAGSLAVGVRLLVPLINAEADSWNSFEFDPSVAMASLPEGVVVPLSYRVRPDAPGLQSEDAVGGSLIPDPALPPPVCTEPAGYADFIRSALNYWQGKAQGIARSAGLCNLVVGELLDGRDVNGDGFNDLLVTLESGGLEPNAPDRTDLVLLHWLGENLQPALQTRASGRVSLLAAGDVNSDLRRDLVWTDQSCGADACYTRVYAMSWDQTTATWRDWTEKPISMVNADVRLMDADVLGDGLAIRLQGGVHQAEGAGPQRARTEIWASRQGQPFALQALEFGPTTHLYHVVLEAHLKTVQSPYQDLHSAQQLYRQVLADDSLQVWHDATEQDFMRAFSLLRLAFIASYQQQPEVAAEIVSVLEQAYPASPFASLGRNWLAAYTGADDPIVGCAAAQAWAKGHPATWQPFGLFGWSNPGMTPDAVCPVIEGEFGQRLDIEPAADPLASTPPAELSLFPNAEELRNLSPEAFAASDDLPECPGTLDGYPRMIESLLNGLQGDLLLVETWLRLCEVVSDSLGTLSQLDLNGDGHVDTVAIVGRQETDGLGPDGYGGRLAVYYGSFGNASNLIFEPAVVGLPSLLALQDLNNDTKPELAWVDEVCNAVCLSTVEVLTWNGDTVNNFIGQGAVITNGTTRLAPVPDTNPGDGYQIVLEGGVSGLLDTDVQVSHVELWESIDGLPFLRVWFEYDPLDPDSRCLGLNLVEADYLLTGAPYYGYGPALQMYGDILENPTLTTCSIVGTNPDREKALLRGLAWLRLVQAHGLAGDMRSSILALEDMKSEAGSEAVHVRIADAWRSAYAEHADPVQACQAALPIIRQEPASWQVTDLFGLDHPAETETSLCFVPGED
;
A
#
# COMPACT_ATOMS: atom_id res chain seq x y z
N MET A 1 11.21 20.45 28.47
CA MET A 1 11.32 21.74 29.21
C MET A 1 9.95 22.10 29.81
N SER A 2 9.88 22.86 30.91
CA SER A 2 8.65 23.12 31.70
C SER A 2 7.86 24.36 31.22
N LEU A 3 6.51 24.23 31.21
CA LEU A 3 5.45 25.14 30.73
C LEU A 3 5.37 26.58 31.32
N ALA A 4 6.42 27.09 31.98
CA ALA A 4 6.37 28.42 32.61
C ALA A 4 6.97 29.56 31.77
N GLN A 5 7.52 29.30 30.58
CA GLN A 5 8.23 30.32 29.79
C GLN A 5 7.57 30.76 28.48
N THR A 6 6.46 30.15 28.04
CA THR A 6 5.79 30.52 26.77
C THR A 6 4.60 31.48 26.91
N GLY A 7 4.17 31.82 28.13
CA GLY A 7 3.12 32.83 28.35
C GLY A 7 1.75 32.48 27.74
N VAL A 8 1.52 31.23 27.36
CA VAL A 8 0.27 30.78 26.73
C VAL A 8 -0.81 30.61 27.82
N SER A 9 -1.83 31.47 27.80
CA SER A 9 -3.07 31.26 28.56
C SER A 9 -3.88 30.14 27.92
N GLY A 10 -4.71 29.42 28.69
CA GLY A 10 -5.54 28.34 28.18
C GLY A 10 -6.63 27.94 29.15
N TYR A 11 -7.47 26.99 28.76
CA TYR A 11 -8.49 26.39 29.60
C TYR A 11 -8.32 24.87 29.66
N THR A 12 -8.83 24.26 30.73
CA THR A 12 -8.78 22.81 30.91
C THR A 12 -9.96 22.17 30.19
N TYR A 13 -9.66 21.19 29.32
CA TYR A 13 -10.62 20.31 28.69
C TYR A 13 -10.54 18.93 29.34
N HIS A 14 -11.70 18.36 29.67
CA HIS A 14 -11.79 16.99 30.18
C HIS A 14 -12.19 16.05 29.04
N VAL A 15 -11.34 15.08 28.74
CA VAL A 15 -11.56 14.07 27.69
C VAL A 15 -12.88 13.34 27.94
N GLN A 16 -13.76 13.30 26.94
CA GLN A 16 -15.03 12.60 26.94
C GLN A 16 -14.90 11.22 26.27
N PRO A 17 -15.83 10.27 26.52
CA PRO A 17 -15.84 8.99 25.82
C PRO A 17 -15.91 9.18 24.30
N GLY A 18 -14.97 8.58 23.56
CA GLY A 18 -14.87 8.69 22.10
C GLY A 18 -14.05 9.88 21.59
N ASP A 19 -13.51 10.71 22.48
CA ASP A 19 -12.60 11.78 22.09
C ASP A 19 -11.26 11.22 21.58
N THR A 20 -10.72 11.85 20.55
CA THR A 20 -9.35 11.69 20.06
C THR A 20 -8.66 13.05 20.08
N TRP A 21 -7.33 13.09 20.00
CA TRP A 21 -6.61 14.36 19.86
C TRP A 21 -7.14 15.18 18.67
N PHE A 22 -7.47 14.51 17.57
CA PHE A 22 -8.08 15.13 16.39
C PHE A 22 -9.46 15.72 16.67
N ALA A 23 -10.37 14.95 17.30
CA ALA A 23 -11.71 15.42 17.61
C ALA A 23 -11.70 16.61 18.58
N ILE A 24 -10.79 16.62 19.56
CA ILE A 24 -10.64 17.74 20.49
C ILE A 24 -9.99 18.94 19.81
N ALA A 25 -8.96 18.74 18.98
CA ALA A 25 -8.33 19.79 18.18
C ALA A 25 -9.37 20.51 17.31
N GLN A 26 -10.17 19.74 16.57
CA GLN A 26 -11.25 20.25 15.74
C GLN A 26 -12.31 21.00 16.55
N ALA A 27 -12.76 20.44 17.67
CA ALA A 27 -13.79 21.06 18.50
C ALA A 27 -13.30 22.37 19.15
N THR A 28 -12.01 22.49 19.47
CA THR A 28 -11.42 23.64 20.17
C THR A 28 -10.80 24.69 19.26
N GLY A 29 -10.72 24.42 17.96
CA GLY A 29 -10.00 25.26 17.00
C GLY A 29 -8.49 25.30 17.25
N GLN A 30 -7.92 24.23 17.81
CA GLN A 30 -6.47 24.03 17.99
C GLN A 30 -5.93 22.98 17.01
N THR A 31 -4.61 22.83 16.93
CA THR A 31 -4.00 21.70 16.21
C THR A 31 -3.67 20.54 17.15
N VAL A 32 -3.63 19.32 16.62
CA VAL A 32 -3.21 18.12 17.37
C VAL A 32 -1.81 18.30 17.90
N SER A 33 -0.87 18.73 17.05
CA SER A 33 0.52 18.99 17.44
C SER A 33 0.63 20.02 18.57
N LEU A 34 -0.12 21.12 18.52
CA LEU A 34 -0.10 22.12 19.60
C LEU A 34 -0.70 21.57 20.89
N LEU A 35 -1.80 20.82 20.81
CA LEU A 35 -2.40 20.16 21.97
C LEU A 35 -1.45 19.12 22.58
N GLN A 36 -0.78 18.30 21.79
CA GLN A 36 0.20 17.32 22.26
C GLN A 36 1.44 18.00 22.84
N GLN A 37 1.94 19.07 22.20
CA GLN A 37 3.11 19.83 22.65
C GLN A 37 2.89 20.50 24.01
N VAL A 38 1.69 21.05 24.26
CA VAL A 38 1.36 21.65 25.56
C VAL A 38 0.87 20.63 26.59
N ASN A 39 0.64 19.38 26.18
CA ASN A 39 0.27 18.25 27.04
C ASN A 39 1.20 17.05 26.88
N PRO A 40 2.53 17.19 27.01
CA PRO A 40 3.46 16.09 26.79
C PRO A 40 3.24 14.91 27.75
N GLN A 41 2.61 15.15 28.91
CA GLN A 41 2.24 14.11 29.88
C GLN A 41 1.10 13.18 29.42
N ALA A 42 0.32 13.60 28.43
CA ALA A 42 -0.82 12.87 27.89
C ALA A 42 -0.49 12.19 26.54
N VAL A 43 0.66 12.49 25.94
CA VAL A 43 1.15 11.86 24.70
C VAL A 43 1.70 10.46 25.03
N ARG A 44 1.22 9.45 24.31
CA ARG A 44 1.52 8.01 24.51
C ARG A 44 1.44 7.29 23.17
N ASN A 45 1.94 6.06 23.10
CA ASN A 45 1.79 5.22 21.89
C ASN A 45 0.32 5.15 21.45
N PHE A 46 0.11 5.18 20.13
CA PHE A 46 -1.21 5.17 19.49
C PHE A 46 -2.12 6.37 19.82
N ASP A 47 -1.54 7.48 20.29
CA ASP A 47 -2.25 8.74 20.53
C ASP A 47 -3.48 8.59 21.46
N LEU A 48 -3.43 7.62 22.37
CA LEU A 48 -4.53 7.30 23.26
C LEU A 48 -4.76 8.38 24.32
N LEU A 49 -6.01 8.85 24.39
CA LEU A 49 -6.52 9.72 25.46
C LEU A 49 -7.40 8.92 26.42
N TYR A 50 -7.17 9.07 27.74
CA TYR A 50 -8.03 8.41 28.72
C TYR A 50 -9.28 9.25 29.03
N THR A 51 -10.45 8.63 29.01
CA THR A 51 -11.71 9.29 29.42
C THR A 51 -11.56 9.91 30.81
N GLY A 52 -11.87 11.21 30.93
CA GLY A 52 -11.75 12.01 32.14
C GLY A 52 -10.37 12.64 32.37
N GLU A 53 -9.38 12.34 31.52
CA GLU A 53 -8.06 12.98 31.54
C GLU A 53 -8.18 14.48 31.29
N GLN A 54 -7.34 15.27 31.96
CA GLN A 54 -7.30 16.72 31.85
C GLN A 54 -6.20 17.12 30.88
N ILE A 55 -6.57 17.79 29.80
CA ILE A 55 -5.63 18.39 28.87
C ILE A 55 -5.81 19.91 28.83
N LEU A 56 -4.70 20.63 28.70
CA LEU A 56 -4.67 22.07 28.53
C LEU A 56 -4.93 22.41 27.07
N VAL A 57 -5.97 23.21 26.83
CA VAL A 57 -6.26 23.79 25.52
C VAL A 57 -5.76 25.23 25.53
N PRO A 58 -4.73 25.58 24.74
CA PRO A 58 -4.20 26.93 24.70
C PRO A 58 -5.21 27.88 24.04
N SER A 59 -5.33 29.12 24.53
CA SER A 59 -6.24 30.13 23.99
C SER A 59 -5.63 31.53 24.10
N ALA A 60 -5.76 32.33 23.03
CA ALA A 60 -5.18 33.67 22.96
C ALA A 60 -5.98 34.73 23.75
N GLY A 61 -7.15 34.38 24.29
CA GLY A 61 -8.03 35.30 25.02
C GLY A 61 -8.21 34.96 26.50
N GLN A 62 -8.75 35.92 27.26
CA GLN A 62 -9.14 35.70 28.65
C GLN A 62 -10.39 34.79 28.72
N PRO A 63 -10.45 33.83 29.67
CA PRO A 63 -11.59 32.92 29.78
C PRO A 63 -12.93 33.68 29.83
N ARG A 64 -13.87 33.34 28.94
CA ARG A 64 -15.23 33.89 28.97
C ARG A 64 -16.06 33.12 29.98
N TYR A 65 -16.88 33.83 30.75
CA TYR A 65 -17.80 33.21 31.69
C TYR A 65 -19.24 33.66 31.43
N HIS A 66 -20.17 32.72 31.49
CA HIS A 66 -21.60 32.98 31.40
C HIS A 66 -22.30 32.61 32.72
N ASP A 67 -22.96 33.58 33.36
CA ASP A 67 -23.77 33.37 34.55
C ASP A 67 -25.19 33.00 34.13
N VAL A 68 -25.60 31.77 34.41
CA VAL A 68 -26.85 31.16 33.94
C VAL A 68 -28.08 31.89 34.47
N GLN A 69 -28.95 32.34 33.57
CA GLN A 69 -30.17 33.08 33.84
C GLN A 69 -31.43 32.18 33.80
N PRO A 70 -32.57 32.65 34.34
CA PRO A 70 -33.84 31.94 34.19
C PRO A 70 -34.21 31.75 32.71
N GLY A 71 -34.28 30.49 32.26
CA GLY A 71 -34.62 30.12 30.89
C GLY A 71 -33.44 29.62 30.04
N ASP A 72 -32.21 29.71 30.54
CA ASP A 72 -31.05 29.17 29.85
C ASP A 72 -31.03 27.64 29.83
N SER A 73 -30.50 27.10 28.73
CA SER A 73 -30.19 25.69 28.51
C SER A 73 -28.80 25.58 27.90
N LEU A 74 -28.16 24.41 27.96
CA LEU A 74 -26.83 24.23 27.36
C LEU A 74 -26.86 24.53 25.87
N ALA A 75 -27.95 24.16 25.18
CA ALA A 75 -28.16 24.45 23.76
C ALA A 75 -28.33 25.95 23.48
N SER A 76 -29.08 26.68 24.30
CA SER A 76 -29.26 28.13 24.10
C SER A 76 -27.99 28.92 24.42
N VAL A 77 -27.24 28.51 25.44
CA VAL A 77 -25.95 29.12 25.78
C VAL A 77 -24.92 28.79 24.70
N ALA A 78 -24.80 27.52 24.29
CA ALA A 78 -23.95 27.08 23.19
C ALA A 78 -24.19 27.86 21.89
N SER A 79 -25.46 27.97 21.48
CA SER A 79 -25.84 28.75 20.30
C SER A 79 -25.58 30.25 20.45
N THR A 80 -25.68 30.81 21.65
CA THR A 80 -25.42 32.24 21.90
C THR A 80 -23.95 32.59 21.69
N TYR A 81 -23.04 31.66 22.00
CA TYR A 81 -21.59 31.86 21.94
C TYR A 81 -20.92 31.13 20.76
N ASP A 82 -21.72 30.53 19.88
CA ASP A 82 -21.27 29.72 18.76
C ASP A 82 -20.27 28.61 19.16
N VAL A 83 -20.55 27.92 20.27
CA VAL A 83 -19.75 26.79 20.77
C VAL A 83 -20.56 25.50 20.71
N ALA A 84 -19.91 24.37 20.46
CA ALA A 84 -20.59 23.07 20.50
C ALA A 84 -21.07 22.75 21.93
N VAL A 85 -22.28 22.18 22.07
CA VAL A 85 -22.82 21.75 23.37
C VAL A 85 -21.87 20.75 24.06
N GLY A 86 -21.30 19.81 23.31
CA GLY A 86 -20.33 18.84 23.85
C GLY A 86 -19.07 19.51 24.41
N LEU A 87 -18.54 20.51 23.71
CA LEU A 87 -17.38 21.28 24.15
C LEU A 87 -17.69 22.11 25.42
N LEU A 88 -18.88 22.69 25.48
CA LEU A 88 -19.35 23.41 26.67
C LEU A 88 -19.51 22.48 27.88
N VAL A 89 -19.93 21.22 27.67
CA VAL A 89 -19.99 20.21 28.74
C VAL A 89 -18.59 19.77 29.18
N ALA A 90 -17.70 19.49 28.23
CA ALA A 90 -16.33 19.01 28.49
C ALA A 90 -15.45 20.02 29.25
N THR A 91 -15.74 21.32 29.11
CA THR A 91 -15.06 22.41 29.82
C THR A 91 -15.73 22.81 31.15
N ASN A 92 -16.90 22.22 31.46
CA ASN A 92 -17.67 22.47 32.68
C ASN A 92 -18.02 21.14 33.39
N PRO A 93 -17.03 20.40 33.90
CA PRO A 93 -17.23 19.08 34.51
C PRO A 93 -18.17 19.10 35.72
N GLN A 94 -18.36 20.25 36.37
CA GLN A 94 -19.30 20.44 37.48
C GLN A 94 -20.77 20.16 37.11
N LEU A 95 -21.08 20.04 35.81
CA LEU A 95 -22.40 19.69 35.30
C LEU A 95 -22.70 18.18 35.32
N GLY A 96 -21.70 17.32 35.60
CA GLY A 96 -21.89 15.88 35.79
C GLY A 96 -22.29 15.11 34.52
N GLY A 97 -22.00 15.63 33.32
CA GLY A 97 -22.11 14.90 32.05
C GLY A 97 -23.53 14.69 31.50
N SER A 98 -24.58 15.23 32.14
CA SER A 98 -25.96 15.12 31.63
C SER A 98 -26.43 16.44 31.02
N ALA A 99 -27.09 16.38 29.85
CA ALA A 99 -27.74 17.53 29.19
C ALA A 99 -29.01 18.04 29.93
N GLY A 100 -29.12 17.76 31.24
CA GLY A 100 -30.24 18.11 32.11
C GLY A 100 -30.16 19.52 32.69
N SER A 101 -31.29 20.00 33.24
CA SER A 101 -31.59 21.39 33.61
C SER A 101 -30.43 22.16 34.30
N LEU A 102 -30.06 23.29 33.69
CA LEU A 102 -29.09 24.26 34.21
C LEU A 102 -29.67 25.05 35.40
N ALA A 103 -28.97 25.03 36.54
CA ALA A 103 -29.39 25.79 37.72
C ALA A 103 -29.05 27.29 37.56
N VAL A 104 -30.02 28.16 37.80
CA VAL A 104 -29.85 29.62 37.75
C VAL A 104 -28.74 30.05 38.73
N GLY A 105 -27.80 30.86 38.25
CA GLY A 105 -26.65 31.36 39.02
C GLY A 105 -25.41 30.48 38.94
N VAL A 106 -25.43 29.34 38.22
CA VAL A 106 -24.21 28.61 37.88
C VAL A 106 -23.37 29.46 36.92
N ARG A 107 -22.06 29.52 37.15
CA ARG A 107 -21.11 30.17 36.25
C ARG A 107 -20.49 29.11 35.33
N LEU A 108 -20.73 29.24 34.04
CA LEU A 108 -20.15 28.39 33.01
C LEU A 108 -18.89 29.05 32.44
N LEU A 109 -17.82 28.28 32.30
CA LEU A 109 -16.69 28.62 31.45
C LEU A 109 -17.10 28.41 29.99
N VAL A 110 -17.18 29.49 29.22
CA VAL A 110 -17.48 29.41 27.78
C VAL A 110 -16.13 29.34 27.06
N PRO A 111 -15.84 28.22 26.37
CA PRO A 111 -14.57 28.06 25.68
C PRO A 111 -14.44 29.10 24.58
N LEU A 112 -13.28 29.75 24.52
CA LEU A 112 -12.92 30.61 23.42
C LEU A 112 -12.37 29.72 22.31
N ILE A 113 -13.15 29.57 21.24
CA ILE A 113 -12.64 29.10 19.96
C ILE A 113 -11.73 30.23 19.46
N ASN A 114 -10.48 29.93 19.08
CA ASN A 114 -9.56 30.94 18.55
C ASN A 114 -10.05 31.41 17.17
N ALA A 115 -11.06 32.29 17.15
CA ALA A 115 -11.69 32.88 15.97
C ALA A 115 -11.76 34.42 16.05
N GLU A 116 -11.06 35.06 16.99
CA GLU A 116 -11.09 36.52 17.20
C GLU A 116 -9.69 37.15 17.15
N ALA A 117 -9.02 37.05 16.01
CA ALA A 117 -7.87 37.89 15.65
C ALA A 117 -8.16 38.66 14.35
N ASP A 118 -9.36 39.25 14.27
CA ASP A 118 -9.77 40.15 13.18
C ASP A 118 -9.13 41.53 13.34
N SER A 119 -7.98 41.72 12.71
CA SER A 119 -7.61 43.01 12.13
C SER A 119 -6.89 42.84 10.79
N TRP A 120 -7.53 42.13 9.86
CA TRP A 120 -7.22 42.13 8.43
C TRP A 120 -8.52 41.87 7.65
N ASN A 121 -9.23 42.92 7.22
CA ASN A 121 -10.36 42.79 6.31
C ASN A 121 -9.96 43.20 4.89
N SER A 122 -9.37 42.22 4.20
CA SER A 122 -9.59 41.93 2.78
C SER A 122 -9.42 40.41 2.64
N PHE A 123 -10.48 39.66 2.98
CA PHE A 123 -10.50 38.20 2.93
C PHE A 123 -10.64 37.72 1.48
N GLU A 124 -9.50 37.43 0.85
CA GLU A 124 -9.36 36.26 0.00
C GLU A 124 -9.26 35.01 0.90
N PHE A 125 -9.73 33.87 0.41
CA PHE A 125 -9.61 32.55 1.05
C PHE A 125 -8.16 32.28 1.50
N ASP A 126 -7.97 31.85 2.75
CA ASP A 126 -6.66 31.36 3.24
C ASP A 126 -6.69 29.82 3.39
N PRO A 127 -6.02 29.06 2.49
CA PRO A 127 -5.88 27.60 2.52
C PRO A 127 -4.79 27.07 3.47
N SER A 128 -4.17 27.89 4.33
CA SER A 128 -2.95 27.49 5.06
C SER A 128 -3.09 26.49 6.21
N VAL A 129 -4.25 25.85 6.45
CA VAL A 129 -4.40 24.83 7.51
C VAL A 129 -4.25 23.38 6.98
N ALA A 130 -3.92 23.19 5.70
CA ALA A 130 -3.51 21.88 5.17
C ALA A 130 -2.00 21.59 5.38
N MET A 131 -1.22 22.56 5.86
CA MET A 131 0.24 22.45 5.92
C MET A 131 0.73 22.01 7.31
N ALA A 132 0.82 20.69 7.54
CA ALA A 132 2.15 20.18 7.83
C ALA A 132 2.97 20.54 6.58
N SER A 133 4.04 21.33 6.73
CA SER A 133 4.80 21.97 5.64
C SER A 133 4.72 21.21 4.32
N LEU A 134 3.74 21.54 3.47
CA LEU A 134 3.61 20.87 2.18
C LEU A 134 4.90 21.14 1.39
N PRO A 135 5.37 20.19 0.58
CA PRO A 135 6.52 20.42 -0.29
C PRO A 135 6.31 21.69 -1.11
N GLU A 136 7.39 22.43 -1.34
CA GLU A 136 7.32 23.72 -2.02
C GLU A 136 6.74 23.54 -3.43
N GLY A 137 5.65 24.25 -3.73
CA GLY A 137 4.97 24.16 -5.03
C GLY A 137 3.83 23.15 -5.11
N VAL A 138 3.58 22.35 -4.07
CA VAL A 138 2.39 21.48 -3.99
C VAL A 138 1.15 22.30 -3.64
N VAL A 139 0.06 22.07 -4.38
CA VAL A 139 -1.24 22.69 -4.18
C VAL A 139 -2.30 21.61 -3.95
N VAL A 140 -3.04 21.74 -2.85
CA VAL A 140 -4.25 20.95 -2.58
C VAL A 140 -5.46 21.83 -2.89
N PRO A 141 -6.41 21.37 -3.75
CA PRO A 141 -7.58 22.17 -4.10
C PRO A 141 -8.52 22.32 -2.89
N LEU A 142 -9.09 23.52 -2.73
CA LEU A 142 -10.23 23.72 -1.84
C LEU A 142 -11.48 23.25 -2.59
N SER A 143 -12.21 22.27 -2.05
CA SER A 143 -13.44 21.77 -2.67
C SER A 143 -14.53 22.86 -2.69
N TYR A 144 -14.75 23.50 -3.84
CA TYR A 144 -15.77 24.53 -4.03
C TYR A 144 -16.84 24.09 -5.02
N ARG A 145 -17.95 23.49 -4.53
CA ARG A 145 -19.11 23.23 -5.41
C ARG A 145 -19.79 24.53 -5.83
N VAL A 146 -19.62 24.92 -7.09
CA VAL A 146 -20.40 26.01 -7.70
C VAL A 146 -21.82 25.51 -7.98
N ARG A 147 -22.76 25.68 -7.04
CA ARG A 147 -24.18 25.41 -7.33
C ARG A 147 -24.76 26.48 -8.28
N PRO A 148 -25.48 26.11 -9.36
CA PRO A 148 -26.08 27.08 -10.29
C PRO A 148 -27.11 28.03 -9.66
N ASP A 149 -27.65 27.67 -8.49
CA ASP A 149 -28.86 28.24 -7.89
C ASP A 149 -28.69 28.73 -6.44
N ALA A 150 -27.45 28.86 -5.94
CA ALA A 150 -27.22 29.52 -4.66
C ALA A 150 -27.67 31.00 -4.73
N PRO A 151 -28.74 31.40 -4.00
CA PRO A 151 -29.14 32.80 -3.93
C PRO A 151 -28.14 33.51 -3.01
N GLY A 152 -27.02 33.95 -3.60
CA GLY A 152 -25.89 34.47 -2.85
C GLY A 152 -24.74 35.04 -3.69
N LEU A 153 -24.68 34.76 -5.01
CA LEU A 153 -23.81 35.52 -5.91
C LEU A 153 -24.43 36.88 -6.27
N GLN A 154 -24.65 37.72 -5.26
CA GLN A 154 -24.79 39.16 -5.46
C GLN A 154 -23.41 39.81 -5.40
N SER A 155 -22.79 39.92 -6.58
CA SER A 155 -22.12 41.11 -7.11
C SER A 155 -21.12 41.95 -6.28
N GLU A 156 -20.53 41.54 -5.16
CA GLU A 156 -19.62 42.45 -4.41
C GLU A 156 -18.21 41.97 -4.04
N ASP A 157 -17.84 40.69 -4.19
CA ASP A 157 -16.43 40.30 -4.03
C ASP A 157 -15.69 40.32 -5.37
N ALA A 158 -15.31 41.54 -5.76
CA ALA A 158 -14.57 41.87 -6.96
C ALA A 158 -13.13 42.30 -6.63
N VAL A 159 -12.16 41.46 -7.01
CA VAL A 159 -10.96 41.95 -7.67
C VAL A 159 -10.86 41.20 -9.01
N GLY A 160 -11.43 41.76 -10.10
CA GLY A 160 -11.15 41.24 -11.44
C GLY A 160 -12.19 41.28 -12.57
N GLY A 161 -13.25 42.11 -12.51
CA GLY A 161 -13.95 42.59 -13.71
C GLY A 161 -15.12 41.76 -14.24
N SER A 162 -16.15 42.47 -14.73
CA SER A 162 -17.34 41.91 -15.37
C SER A 162 -17.01 40.80 -16.38
N LEU A 163 -17.69 39.65 -16.29
CA LEU A 163 -17.71 38.65 -17.35
C LEU A 163 -18.42 39.25 -18.57
N ILE A 164 -17.64 39.78 -19.52
CA ILE A 164 -18.14 40.39 -20.75
C ILE A 164 -17.85 39.40 -21.87
N PRO A 165 -18.88 38.91 -22.59
CA PRO A 165 -18.65 38.02 -23.71
C PRO A 165 -18.00 38.77 -24.87
N ASP A 166 -17.11 38.13 -25.62
CA ASP A 166 -16.66 38.64 -26.91
C ASP A 166 -17.78 38.45 -27.95
N PRO A 167 -18.38 39.54 -28.46
CA PRO A 167 -19.47 39.44 -29.45
C PRO A 167 -19.00 38.91 -30.81
N ALA A 168 -17.69 38.85 -31.08
CA ALA A 168 -17.13 38.30 -32.31
C ALA A 168 -17.02 36.77 -32.29
N LEU A 169 -17.14 36.15 -31.12
CA LEU A 169 -17.02 34.70 -30.95
C LEU A 169 -18.40 34.06 -30.72
N PRO A 170 -18.64 32.84 -31.25
CA PRO A 170 -19.85 32.10 -30.93
C PRO A 170 -19.85 31.70 -29.45
N PRO A 171 -21.02 31.61 -28.80
CA PRO A 171 -21.11 31.07 -27.45
C PRO A 171 -20.69 29.59 -27.43
N PRO A 172 -20.16 29.07 -26.31
CA PRO A 172 -19.80 27.67 -26.17
C PRO A 172 -21.01 26.75 -26.40
N VAL A 173 -20.81 25.66 -27.14
CA VAL A 173 -21.85 24.68 -27.44
C VAL A 173 -21.78 23.55 -26.42
N CYS A 174 -22.92 23.21 -25.83
CA CYS A 174 -23.01 22.07 -24.92
C CYS A 174 -22.62 20.78 -25.65
N THR A 175 -21.77 19.98 -25.02
CA THR A 175 -21.15 18.81 -25.62
C THR A 175 -21.15 17.66 -24.63
N GLU A 176 -21.03 16.45 -25.15
CA GLU A 176 -20.74 15.25 -24.37
C GLU A 176 -19.31 15.30 -23.81
N PRO A 177 -18.98 14.49 -22.78
CA PRO A 177 -17.67 14.45 -22.15
C PRO A 177 -16.48 14.53 -23.10
N ALA A 178 -16.49 13.78 -24.20
CA ALA A 178 -15.39 13.76 -25.18
C ALA A 178 -15.05 15.15 -25.78
N GLY A 179 -15.95 16.13 -25.72
CA GLY A 179 -15.71 17.51 -26.18
C GLY A 179 -15.43 18.53 -25.07
N TYR A 180 -15.31 18.12 -23.81
CA TYR A 180 -15.15 19.05 -22.67
C TYR A 180 -13.93 19.97 -22.81
N ALA A 181 -12.79 19.46 -23.29
CA ALA A 181 -11.62 20.30 -23.54
C ALA A 181 -11.89 21.44 -24.54
N ASP A 182 -12.58 21.14 -25.65
CA ASP A 182 -12.98 22.16 -26.64
C ASP A 182 -14.04 23.13 -26.08
N PHE A 183 -14.96 22.62 -25.27
CA PHE A 183 -15.96 23.43 -24.57
C PHE A 183 -15.30 24.43 -23.62
N ILE A 184 -14.34 23.98 -22.78
CA ILE A 184 -13.61 24.82 -21.84
C ILE A 184 -12.82 25.89 -22.59
N ARG A 185 -12.07 25.51 -23.64
CA ARG A 185 -11.34 26.45 -24.50
C ARG A 185 -12.26 27.48 -25.15
N SER A 186 -13.41 27.04 -25.66
CA SER A 186 -14.42 27.93 -26.25
C SER A 186 -15.01 28.89 -25.21
N ALA A 187 -15.26 28.41 -23.98
CA ALA A 187 -15.74 29.25 -22.87
C ALA A 187 -14.70 30.29 -22.48
N LEU A 188 -13.43 29.92 -22.32
CA LEU A 188 -12.36 30.86 -22.03
C LEU A 188 -12.24 31.94 -23.10
N ASN A 189 -12.21 31.55 -24.38
CA ASN A 189 -12.14 32.51 -25.48
C ASN A 189 -13.35 33.45 -25.49
N TYR A 190 -14.56 32.90 -25.36
CA TYR A 190 -15.81 33.68 -25.32
C TYR A 190 -15.83 34.66 -24.15
N TRP A 191 -15.28 34.29 -23.00
CA TRP A 191 -15.17 35.14 -21.81
C TRP A 191 -13.83 35.87 -21.68
N GLN A 192 -13.09 36.01 -22.79
CA GLN A 192 -11.84 36.78 -22.89
C GLN A 192 -10.77 36.36 -21.87
N GLY A 193 -10.57 35.04 -21.73
CA GLY A 193 -9.56 34.43 -20.86
C GLY A 193 -9.96 34.31 -19.39
N LYS A 194 -11.21 34.63 -19.02
CA LYS A 194 -11.67 34.56 -17.62
C LYS A 194 -12.19 33.17 -17.27
N ALA A 195 -11.51 32.45 -16.38
CA ALA A 195 -11.88 31.10 -15.96
C ALA A 195 -13.27 31.03 -15.29
N GLN A 196 -13.75 32.09 -14.62
CA GLN A 196 -15.13 32.13 -14.08
C GLN A 196 -16.19 32.01 -15.19
N GLY A 197 -15.83 32.33 -16.44
CA GLY A 197 -16.65 32.13 -17.61
C GLY A 197 -16.94 30.64 -17.91
N ILE A 198 -16.06 29.73 -17.51
CA ILE A 198 -16.26 28.28 -17.67
C ILE A 198 -17.45 27.83 -16.85
N ALA A 199 -17.49 28.16 -15.55
CA ALA A 199 -18.61 27.80 -14.67
C ALA A 199 -19.95 28.38 -15.15
N ARG A 200 -19.93 29.62 -15.68
CA ARG A 200 -21.12 30.24 -16.26
C ARG A 200 -21.62 29.51 -17.51
N SER A 201 -20.71 29.13 -18.41
CA SER A 201 -21.06 28.35 -19.60
C SER A 201 -21.53 26.94 -19.23
N ALA A 202 -20.89 26.30 -18.26
CA ALA A 202 -21.22 24.96 -17.77
C ALA A 202 -22.66 24.90 -17.23
N GLY A 203 -23.05 25.88 -16.40
CA GLY A 203 -24.41 25.96 -15.87
C GLY A 203 -25.49 26.09 -16.95
N LEU A 204 -25.20 26.71 -18.11
CA LEU A 204 -26.13 26.77 -19.24
C LEU A 204 -26.31 25.41 -19.95
N CYS A 205 -25.34 24.52 -19.77
CA CYS A 205 -25.32 23.16 -20.32
C CYS A 205 -25.74 22.10 -19.31
N ASN A 206 -26.28 22.50 -18.16
CA ASN A 206 -26.56 21.61 -17.02
C ASN A 206 -25.32 20.84 -16.55
N LEU A 207 -24.14 21.42 -16.72
CA LEU A 207 -22.88 20.92 -16.18
C LEU A 207 -22.55 21.66 -14.89
N VAL A 208 -21.94 20.98 -13.93
CA VAL A 208 -21.45 21.59 -12.70
C VAL A 208 -19.93 21.57 -12.69
N VAL A 209 -19.31 22.72 -12.45
CA VAL A 209 -17.85 22.78 -12.22
C VAL A 209 -17.59 22.42 -10.76
N GLY A 210 -16.80 21.38 -10.53
CA GLY A 210 -16.40 20.93 -9.20
C GLY A 210 -15.17 21.70 -8.69
N GLU A 211 -14.02 21.43 -9.28
CA GLU A 211 -12.73 22.02 -8.93
C GLU A 211 -12.18 22.78 -10.14
N LEU A 212 -11.55 23.92 -9.88
CA LEU A 212 -10.98 24.80 -10.89
C LEU A 212 -9.65 25.33 -10.37
N LEU A 213 -8.56 24.82 -10.93
CA LEU A 213 -7.20 25.28 -10.66
C LEU A 213 -6.70 26.04 -11.89
N ASP A 214 -6.60 27.36 -11.75
CA ASP A 214 -6.16 28.29 -12.80
C ASP A 214 -4.90 29.03 -12.32
N GLY A 215 -3.96 29.30 -13.23
CA GLY A 215 -2.77 30.08 -12.92
C GLY A 215 -1.60 29.28 -12.33
N ARG A 216 -1.49 27.97 -12.61
CA ARG A 216 -0.43 27.11 -12.05
C ARG A 216 0.29 26.32 -13.12
N ASP A 217 1.60 26.28 -13.03
CA ASP A 217 2.49 25.47 -13.87
C ASP A 217 2.52 24.03 -13.34
N VAL A 218 1.70 23.15 -13.92
CA VAL A 218 1.60 21.76 -13.46
C VAL A 218 2.51 20.81 -14.23
N ASN A 219 3.20 21.25 -15.28
CA ASN A 219 4.20 20.45 -16.01
C ASN A 219 5.65 20.96 -15.82
N GLY A 220 5.84 22.09 -15.16
CA GLY A 220 7.14 22.69 -14.87
C GLY A 220 7.74 23.48 -16.04
N ASP A 221 6.95 23.85 -17.06
CA ASP A 221 7.43 24.55 -18.26
C ASP A 221 7.53 26.08 -18.10
N GLY A 222 7.16 26.60 -16.92
CA GLY A 222 7.16 28.00 -16.57
C GLY A 222 5.92 28.77 -17.04
N PHE A 223 4.93 28.11 -17.64
CA PHE A 223 3.64 28.68 -18.01
C PHE A 223 2.51 28.16 -17.14
N ASN A 224 1.47 28.96 -17.01
CA ASN A 224 0.31 28.59 -16.21
C ASN A 224 -0.69 27.76 -17.01
N ASP A 225 -1.00 26.60 -16.49
CA ASP A 225 -1.97 25.65 -17.00
C ASP A 225 -3.35 25.83 -16.34
N LEU A 226 -4.32 25.05 -16.83
CA LEU A 226 -5.68 25.04 -16.34
C LEU A 226 -6.19 23.61 -16.12
N LEU A 227 -6.67 23.34 -14.91
CA LEU A 227 -7.32 22.08 -14.55
C LEU A 227 -8.76 22.35 -14.09
N VAL A 228 -9.70 21.58 -14.63
CA VAL A 228 -11.14 21.73 -14.35
C VAL A 228 -11.76 20.36 -14.13
N THR A 229 -12.60 20.21 -13.10
CA THR A 229 -13.49 19.06 -12.99
C THR A 229 -14.93 19.44 -13.38
N LEU A 230 -15.56 18.63 -14.23
CA LEU A 230 -16.90 18.84 -14.79
C LEU A 230 -17.80 17.65 -14.46
N GLU A 231 -18.87 17.91 -13.73
CA GLU A 231 -19.91 16.94 -13.41
C GLU A 231 -21.03 16.99 -14.47
N SER A 232 -21.29 15.85 -15.10
CA SER A 232 -22.27 15.72 -16.17
C SER A 232 -23.70 15.68 -15.62
N GLY A 233 -24.39 16.82 -15.55
CA GLY A 233 -25.79 16.83 -15.17
C GLY A 233 -26.70 16.43 -16.33
N GLY A 234 -27.12 15.17 -16.38
CA GLY A 234 -28.30 14.72 -17.16
C GLY A 234 -28.28 14.94 -18.67
N LEU A 235 -27.13 15.20 -19.30
CA LEU A 235 -26.99 15.20 -20.77
C LEU A 235 -27.16 13.78 -21.36
N GLU A 236 -26.85 12.75 -20.57
CA GLU A 236 -27.14 11.35 -20.86
C GLU A 236 -28.33 10.90 -20.00
N PRO A 237 -29.54 10.75 -20.56
CA PRO A 237 -30.69 10.26 -19.81
C PRO A 237 -30.41 8.80 -19.45
N ASN A 238 -30.14 8.54 -18.16
CA ASN A 238 -29.83 7.24 -17.51
C ASN A 238 -28.35 6.97 -17.16
N ALA A 239 -27.41 7.89 -17.39
CA ALA A 239 -26.06 7.74 -16.87
C ALA A 239 -26.00 8.16 -15.38
N PRO A 240 -25.24 7.45 -14.52
CA PRO A 240 -24.95 7.92 -13.17
C PRO A 240 -24.18 9.25 -13.22
N ASP A 241 -24.29 10.07 -12.17
CA ASP A 241 -23.52 11.31 -12.06
C ASP A 241 -22.02 10.98 -12.12
N ARG A 242 -21.33 11.53 -13.13
CA ARG A 242 -19.90 11.34 -13.36
C ARG A 242 -19.20 12.68 -13.36
N THR A 243 -17.95 12.71 -12.93
CA THR A 243 -17.11 13.91 -12.92
C THR A 243 -15.84 13.66 -13.70
N ASP A 244 -15.63 14.40 -14.78
CA ASP A 244 -14.38 14.32 -15.55
C ASP A 244 -13.42 15.43 -15.14
N LEU A 245 -12.14 15.09 -15.01
CA LEU A 245 -11.03 16.03 -14.87
C LEU A 245 -10.45 16.31 -16.26
N VAL A 246 -10.30 17.60 -16.56
CA VAL A 246 -9.73 18.10 -17.82
C VAL A 246 -8.56 19.02 -17.48
N LEU A 247 -7.37 18.65 -17.93
CA LEU A 247 -6.14 19.42 -17.86
C LEU A 247 -5.78 19.97 -19.24
N LEU A 248 -5.46 21.25 -19.28
CA LEU A 248 -5.07 21.99 -20.47
C LEU A 248 -3.71 22.67 -20.22
N HIS A 249 -2.70 22.36 -21.04
CA HIS A 249 -1.39 23.01 -20.96
C HIS A 249 -1.33 24.29 -21.78
N TRP A 250 -0.62 25.29 -21.29
CA TRP A 250 -0.36 26.53 -22.04
C TRP A 250 0.91 26.43 -22.88
N LEU A 251 0.78 26.33 -24.21
CA LEU A 251 1.93 26.22 -25.12
C LEU A 251 2.45 27.59 -25.63
N GLY A 252 2.32 28.66 -24.83
CA GLY A 252 2.77 30.01 -25.18
C GLY A 252 1.76 30.84 -25.99
N GLU A 253 0.92 30.20 -26.81
CA GLU A 253 -0.09 30.89 -27.66
C GLU A 253 -1.52 30.46 -27.38
N ASN A 254 -1.74 29.20 -26.99
CA ASN A 254 -3.07 28.66 -26.70
C ASN A 254 -3.00 27.49 -25.70
N LEU A 255 -4.15 27.22 -25.07
CA LEU A 255 -4.36 26.03 -24.25
C LEU A 255 -4.61 24.80 -25.14
N GLN A 256 -3.87 23.72 -24.88
CA GLN A 256 -4.03 22.42 -25.54
C GLN A 256 -4.46 21.33 -24.55
N PRO A 257 -5.33 20.39 -24.95
CA PRO A 257 -5.66 19.21 -24.14
C PRO A 257 -4.39 18.42 -23.80
N ALA A 258 -4.18 18.19 -22.50
CA ALA A 258 -3.04 17.45 -21.99
C ALA A 258 -3.47 16.11 -21.37
N LEU A 259 -4.45 16.19 -20.47
CA LEU A 259 -5.06 15.03 -19.83
C LEU A 259 -6.56 15.26 -19.76
N GLN A 260 -7.35 14.25 -20.10
CA GLN A 260 -8.78 14.26 -19.82
C GLN A 260 -9.21 12.89 -19.36
N THR A 261 -9.75 12.80 -18.15
CA THR A 261 -10.27 11.54 -17.61
C THR A 261 -11.59 11.21 -18.30
N ARG A 262 -11.94 9.92 -18.31
CA ARG A 262 -13.33 9.49 -18.42
C ARG A 262 -13.66 8.71 -17.17
N ALA A 263 -14.11 9.41 -16.14
CA ALA A 263 -14.26 8.82 -14.83
C ALA A 263 -15.37 7.77 -14.81
N SER A 264 -15.15 6.71 -14.02
CA SER A 264 -16.16 5.70 -13.74
C SER A 264 -17.25 6.24 -12.83
N GLY A 265 -16.90 7.17 -11.94
CA GLY A 265 -17.84 7.88 -11.08
C GLY A 265 -17.38 9.30 -10.77
N ARG A 266 -17.16 9.59 -9.48
CA ARG A 266 -16.87 10.94 -8.99
C ARG A 266 -15.37 11.14 -8.81
N VAL A 267 -14.81 12.09 -9.55
CA VAL A 267 -13.43 12.54 -9.41
C VAL A 267 -13.27 13.60 -8.31
N SER A 268 -12.21 13.47 -7.50
CA SER A 268 -11.76 14.51 -6.56
C SER A 268 -10.25 14.68 -6.68
N LEU A 269 -9.77 15.88 -7.01
CA LEU A 269 -8.34 16.18 -7.05
C LEU A 269 -7.79 16.24 -5.61
N LEU A 270 -6.66 15.58 -5.37
CA LEU A 270 -5.98 15.57 -4.08
C LEU A 270 -4.80 16.55 -4.05
N ALA A 271 -3.95 16.52 -5.07
CA ALA A 271 -2.84 17.48 -5.19
C ALA A 271 -2.35 17.63 -6.64
N ALA A 272 -1.71 18.77 -6.90
CA ALA A 272 -0.89 19.01 -8.08
C ALA A 272 0.42 19.71 -7.66
N GLY A 273 1.55 19.30 -8.24
CA GLY A 273 2.89 19.80 -7.90
C GLY A 273 3.88 18.67 -7.69
N ASP A 274 5.06 18.95 -7.13
CA ASP A 274 6.06 17.92 -6.79
C ASP A 274 5.64 17.20 -5.49
N VAL A 275 4.79 16.17 -5.61
CA VAL A 275 4.12 15.54 -4.47
C VAL A 275 5.06 14.62 -3.73
N ASN A 276 5.88 13.84 -4.43
CA ASN A 276 6.87 12.93 -3.86
C ASN A 276 8.27 13.53 -3.70
N SER A 277 8.46 14.83 -3.96
CA SER A 277 9.76 15.51 -3.84
C SER A 277 10.87 14.93 -4.74
N ASP A 278 10.50 14.38 -5.90
CA ASP A 278 11.44 13.85 -6.89
C ASP A 278 11.86 14.87 -7.97
N LEU A 279 11.43 16.14 -7.80
CA LEU A 279 11.64 17.27 -8.70
C LEU A 279 10.84 17.20 -10.01
N ARG A 280 9.98 16.20 -10.19
CA ARG A 280 9.00 16.15 -11.26
C ARG A 280 7.72 16.83 -10.81
N ARG A 281 6.72 16.83 -11.69
CA ARG A 281 5.41 17.38 -11.39
C ARG A 281 4.40 16.26 -11.42
N ASP A 282 3.65 16.15 -10.35
CA ASP A 282 2.69 15.11 -10.14
C ASP A 282 1.26 15.67 -10.08
N LEU A 283 0.34 14.80 -10.43
CA LEU A 283 -1.09 15.03 -10.35
C LEU A 283 -1.74 13.83 -9.67
N VAL A 284 -2.32 14.06 -8.48
CA VAL A 284 -2.93 12.99 -7.68
C VAL A 284 -4.43 13.26 -7.52
N TRP A 285 -5.27 12.29 -7.89
CA TRP A 285 -6.74 12.38 -7.74
C TRP A 285 -7.37 11.03 -7.43
N THR A 286 -8.63 11.05 -7.00
CA THR A 286 -9.44 9.84 -6.81
C THR A 286 -10.55 9.75 -7.85
N ASP A 287 -10.95 8.53 -8.20
CA ASP A 287 -12.20 8.22 -8.93
C ASP A 287 -13.02 7.23 -8.08
N GLN A 288 -14.19 7.67 -7.63
CA GLN A 288 -15.06 6.87 -6.77
C GLN A 288 -16.33 6.46 -7.52
N SER A 289 -16.54 5.16 -7.68
CA SER A 289 -17.78 4.59 -8.25
C SER A 289 -18.54 3.79 -7.19
N CYS A 290 -19.85 4.06 -7.07
CA CYS A 290 -20.69 3.45 -6.03
C CYS A 290 -21.72 2.49 -6.63
N GLY A 291 -21.72 1.25 -6.13
CA GLY A 291 -22.79 0.27 -6.33
C GLY A 291 -23.84 0.32 -5.21
N ALA A 292 -24.65 -0.73 -5.12
CA ALA A 292 -25.70 -0.82 -4.10
C ALA A 292 -25.16 -0.98 -2.67
N ASP A 293 -24.05 -1.71 -2.51
CA ASP A 293 -23.56 -2.16 -1.19
C ASP A 293 -22.13 -1.67 -0.86
N ALA A 294 -21.49 -0.95 -1.79
CA ALA A 294 -20.10 -0.53 -1.68
C ALA A 294 -19.76 0.59 -2.69
N CYS A 295 -18.84 1.47 -2.29
CA CYS A 295 -18.17 2.41 -3.19
C CYS A 295 -16.72 2.00 -3.39
N TYR A 296 -16.27 1.77 -4.62
CA TYR A 296 -14.87 1.53 -4.93
C TYR A 296 -14.20 2.85 -5.23
N THR A 297 -13.10 3.13 -4.54
CA THR A 297 -12.30 4.34 -4.73
C THR A 297 -10.95 3.96 -5.29
N ARG A 298 -10.61 4.47 -6.46
CA ARG A 298 -9.31 4.33 -7.08
C ARG A 298 -8.51 5.63 -6.92
N VAL A 299 -7.21 5.52 -6.70
CA VAL A 299 -6.30 6.65 -6.68
C VAL A 299 -5.43 6.60 -7.92
N TYR A 300 -5.26 7.74 -8.56
CA TYR A 300 -4.31 7.94 -9.65
C TYR A 300 -3.25 8.92 -9.15
N ALA A 301 -1.99 8.57 -9.32
CA ALA A 301 -0.86 9.46 -9.11
C ALA A 301 -0.05 9.48 -10.40
N MET A 302 -0.19 10.55 -11.19
CA MET A 302 0.51 10.68 -12.46
C MET A 302 1.72 11.58 -12.28
N SER A 303 2.83 11.27 -12.94
CA SER A 303 4.01 12.15 -13.01
C SER A 303 4.29 12.60 -14.45
N TRP A 304 4.78 13.82 -14.61
CA TRP A 304 5.11 14.40 -15.90
C TRP A 304 6.50 13.99 -16.37
N ASP A 305 6.57 13.25 -17.49
CA ASP A 305 7.83 12.97 -18.17
C ASP A 305 8.18 14.12 -19.14
N GLN A 306 9.16 14.93 -18.75
CA GLN A 306 9.64 16.05 -19.55
C GLN A 306 10.31 15.62 -20.87
N THR A 307 10.83 14.39 -20.94
CA THR A 307 11.56 13.89 -22.12
C THR A 307 10.58 13.56 -23.24
N THR A 308 9.47 12.92 -22.90
CA THR A 308 8.42 12.53 -23.85
C THR A 308 7.30 13.53 -23.94
N ALA A 309 7.23 14.51 -23.02
CA ALA A 309 6.15 15.47 -22.87
C ALA A 309 4.79 14.78 -22.66
N THR A 310 4.75 13.79 -21.77
CA THR A 310 3.56 12.99 -21.48
C THR A 310 3.39 12.74 -19.99
N TRP A 311 2.14 12.70 -19.53
CA TRP A 311 1.79 12.19 -18.20
C TRP A 311 1.86 10.66 -18.18
N ARG A 312 2.50 10.09 -17.17
CA ARG A 312 2.59 8.64 -16.94
C ARG A 312 2.05 8.28 -15.56
N ASP A 313 1.49 7.09 -15.43
CA ASP A 313 1.14 6.54 -14.11
C ASP A 313 2.43 6.36 -13.31
N TRP A 314 2.44 6.89 -12.10
CA TRP A 314 3.58 6.85 -11.18
C TRP A 314 3.23 6.07 -9.92
N THR A 315 2.39 5.05 -10.07
CA THR A 315 2.09 4.05 -9.04
C THR A 315 2.70 2.72 -9.43
N GLU A 316 3.28 2.02 -8.45
CA GLU A 316 3.90 0.70 -8.64
C GLU A 316 2.88 -0.35 -9.09
N LYS A 317 1.69 -0.29 -8.50
CA LYS A 317 0.53 -1.06 -8.89
C LYS A 317 -0.75 -0.24 -8.63
N PRO A 318 -1.87 -0.63 -9.25
CA PRO A 318 -3.17 -0.03 -9.01
C PRO A 318 -3.52 0.19 -7.53
N ILE A 319 -3.78 1.44 -7.16
CA ILE A 319 -4.23 1.79 -5.81
C ILE A 319 -5.76 1.82 -5.79
N SER A 320 -6.40 0.85 -5.15
CA SER A 320 -7.85 0.83 -5.00
C SER A 320 -8.31 0.25 -3.65
N MET A 321 -9.40 0.78 -3.12
CA MET A 321 -9.98 0.28 -1.88
C MET A 321 -11.49 0.56 -1.82
N VAL A 322 -12.23 -0.40 -1.27
CA VAL A 322 -13.66 -0.24 -1.00
C VAL A 322 -13.90 0.72 0.17
N ASN A 323 -14.87 1.61 0.02
CA ASN A 323 -15.31 2.61 0.99
C ASN A 323 -14.14 3.40 1.61
N ALA A 324 -13.15 3.74 0.77
CA ALA A 324 -11.93 4.39 1.20
C ALA A 324 -12.12 5.89 1.45
N ASP A 325 -11.58 6.36 2.57
CA ASP A 325 -11.21 7.75 2.81
C ASP A 325 -9.74 7.92 2.40
N VAL A 326 -9.49 8.70 1.35
CA VAL A 326 -8.14 8.90 0.78
C VAL A 326 -7.66 10.30 1.14
N ARG A 327 -6.45 10.39 1.69
CA ARG A 327 -5.80 11.66 2.06
C ARG A 327 -4.32 11.62 1.76
N LEU A 328 -3.73 12.80 1.59
CA LEU A 328 -2.27 12.97 1.60
C LEU A 328 -1.81 13.25 3.04
N MET A 329 -0.62 12.76 3.37
CA MET A 329 0.09 13.01 4.63
C MET A 329 1.57 13.19 4.35
N ASP A 330 2.33 13.70 5.33
CA ASP A 330 3.79 13.65 5.27
C ASP A 330 4.23 12.18 5.15
N ALA A 331 5.20 11.91 4.28
CA ALA A 331 5.73 10.56 4.12
C ALA A 331 6.60 10.14 5.32
N ASP A 332 7.05 11.09 6.15
CA ASP A 332 7.90 10.87 7.31
C ASP A 332 9.10 9.96 6.98
N VAL A 333 9.24 8.82 7.67
CA VAL A 333 10.32 7.85 7.42
C VAL A 333 9.97 6.84 6.32
N LEU A 334 8.75 6.84 5.80
CA LEU A 334 8.27 5.85 4.83
C LEU A 334 8.62 6.22 3.37
N GLY A 335 8.96 7.48 3.11
CA GLY A 335 9.34 7.94 1.78
C GLY A 335 9.58 9.45 1.72
N ASP A 336 9.62 9.97 0.50
CA ASP A 336 9.90 11.37 0.21
C ASP A 336 8.60 12.16 -0.04
N GLY A 337 8.58 13.42 0.38
CA GLY A 337 7.44 14.32 0.17
C GLY A 337 6.17 13.89 0.90
N LEU A 338 5.08 13.71 0.15
CA LEU A 338 3.78 13.31 0.68
C LEU A 338 3.46 11.86 0.31
N ALA A 339 2.96 11.11 1.29
CA ALA A 339 2.40 9.78 1.09
C ALA A 339 0.87 9.82 0.89
N ILE A 340 0.35 8.83 0.17
CA ILE A 340 -1.08 8.59 -0.04
C ILE A 340 -1.56 7.61 1.02
N ARG A 341 -2.49 8.05 1.86
CA ARG A 341 -3.10 7.22 2.91
C ARG A 341 -4.54 6.90 2.57
N LEU A 342 -4.86 5.61 2.50
CA LEU A 342 -6.21 5.10 2.30
C LEU A 342 -6.69 4.46 3.59
N GLN A 343 -7.91 4.79 4.04
CA GLN A 343 -8.55 4.12 5.17
C GLN A 343 -9.95 3.63 4.77
N GLY A 344 -10.20 2.33 4.84
CA GLY A 344 -11.43 1.72 4.31
C GLY A 344 -11.42 0.20 4.41
N GLY A 345 -11.88 -0.51 3.39
CA GLY A 345 -11.80 -1.98 3.31
C GLY A 345 -13.02 -2.74 3.84
N VAL A 346 -14.14 -2.07 4.15
CA VAL A 346 -15.35 -2.71 4.71
C VAL A 346 -16.56 -2.52 3.79
N HIS A 347 -17.21 -3.61 3.39
CA HIS A 347 -18.47 -3.66 2.63
C HIS A 347 -19.69 -3.51 3.53
N GLN A 348 -20.78 -2.92 3.01
CA GLN A 348 -22.04 -2.77 3.76
C GLN A 348 -23.01 -3.96 3.57
N ALA A 349 -22.59 -5.01 2.86
CA ALA A 349 -23.41 -6.18 2.60
C ALA A 349 -23.49 -7.12 3.83
N GLU A 350 -24.69 -7.52 4.23
CA GLU A 350 -24.91 -8.45 5.36
C GLU A 350 -24.24 -9.83 5.14
N GLY A 351 -24.13 -10.27 3.88
CA GLY A 351 -23.46 -11.53 3.52
C GLY A 351 -21.93 -11.52 3.56
N ALA A 352 -21.30 -10.35 3.76
CA ALA A 352 -19.86 -10.19 3.80
C ALA A 352 -19.23 -10.84 5.06
N GLY A 353 -19.98 -10.92 6.15
CA GLY A 353 -19.48 -11.44 7.43
C GLY A 353 -18.74 -10.39 8.28
N PRO A 354 -18.05 -10.78 9.36
CA PRO A 354 -17.29 -9.85 10.18
C PRO A 354 -16.11 -9.30 9.38
N GLN A 355 -15.94 -7.98 9.35
CA GLN A 355 -14.88 -7.32 8.58
C GLN A 355 -14.09 -6.36 9.47
N ARG A 356 -12.88 -6.01 9.02
CA ARG A 356 -12.04 -4.99 9.65
C ARG A 356 -11.71 -3.93 8.64
N ALA A 357 -11.79 -2.67 9.06
CA ALA A 357 -11.22 -1.60 8.27
C ALA A 357 -9.70 -1.78 8.23
N ARG A 358 -9.06 -1.35 7.15
CA ARG A 358 -7.61 -1.31 7.01
C ARG A 358 -7.16 0.07 6.57
N THR A 359 -5.91 0.37 6.88
CA THR A 359 -5.20 1.56 6.42
C THR A 359 -4.03 1.11 5.55
N GLU A 360 -3.91 1.69 4.37
CA GLU A 360 -2.75 1.51 3.49
C GLU A 360 -2.03 2.85 3.34
N ILE A 361 -0.71 2.84 3.40
CA ILE A 361 0.15 4.00 3.14
C ILE A 361 1.03 3.67 1.95
N TRP A 362 0.87 4.48 0.91
CA TRP A 362 1.64 4.39 -0.32
C TRP A 362 2.58 5.59 -0.39
N ALA A 363 3.88 5.34 -0.46
CA ALA A 363 4.88 6.40 -0.54
C ALA A 363 5.88 6.09 -1.66
N SER A 364 6.49 7.16 -2.16
CA SER A 364 7.55 7.12 -3.15
C SER A 364 8.88 7.27 -2.42
N ARG A 365 9.90 6.50 -2.82
CA ARG A 365 11.25 6.55 -2.24
C ARG A 365 12.25 6.81 -3.34
N GLN A 366 13.11 7.81 -3.18
CA GLN A 366 14.15 8.16 -4.14
C GLN A 366 13.59 8.40 -5.56
N GLY A 367 12.40 9.00 -5.62
CA GLY A 367 11.67 9.24 -6.87
C GLY A 367 11.14 8.00 -7.59
N GLN A 368 11.12 6.83 -6.94
CA GLN A 368 10.40 5.66 -7.46
C GLN A 368 8.88 5.91 -7.48
N PRO A 369 8.11 5.16 -8.27
CA PRO A 369 6.65 5.17 -8.18
C PRO A 369 6.14 4.96 -6.75
N PHE A 370 4.95 5.48 -6.46
CA PHE A 370 4.25 5.20 -5.19
C PHE A 370 4.02 3.70 -5.04
N ALA A 371 4.65 3.11 -4.03
CA ALA A 371 4.52 1.69 -3.69
C ALA A 371 3.92 1.54 -2.29
N LEU A 372 3.28 0.40 -2.01
CA LEU A 372 2.72 0.12 -0.69
C LEU A 372 3.86 0.00 0.33
N GLN A 373 3.94 0.93 1.28
CA GLN A 373 4.98 0.95 2.32
C GLN A 373 4.46 0.45 3.66
N ALA A 374 3.15 0.57 3.91
CA ALA A 374 2.55 0.10 5.16
C ALA A 374 1.10 -0.34 4.97
N LEU A 375 0.76 -1.51 5.53
CA LEU A 375 -0.61 -2.01 5.72
C LEU A 375 -0.93 -2.19 7.22
N GLU A 376 -2.04 -1.63 7.69
CA GLU A 376 -2.50 -1.76 9.08
C GLU A 376 -3.97 -2.15 9.15
N PHE A 377 -4.35 -3.01 10.10
CA PHE A 377 -5.75 -3.33 10.36
C PHE A 377 -6.30 -2.54 11.54
N GLY A 378 -7.58 -2.20 11.43
CA GLY A 378 -8.37 -1.72 12.55
C GLY A 378 -8.44 -2.78 13.67
N PRO A 379 -8.80 -2.36 14.90
CA PRO A 379 -8.74 -3.22 16.06
C PRO A 379 -9.57 -4.48 15.88
N THR A 380 -8.97 -5.62 16.23
CA THR A 380 -9.65 -6.90 16.22
C THR A 380 -10.69 -6.95 17.34
N THR A 381 -11.96 -6.96 16.93
CA THR A 381 -13.12 -6.95 17.83
C THR A 381 -13.86 -8.28 17.86
N HIS A 382 -13.71 -9.10 16.82
CA HIS A 382 -14.40 -10.38 16.68
C HIS A 382 -13.47 -11.54 17.01
N LEU A 383 -14.05 -12.56 17.64
CA LEU A 383 -13.33 -13.75 18.09
C LEU A 383 -12.72 -14.52 16.91
N TYR A 384 -13.43 -14.58 15.79
CA TYR A 384 -12.96 -15.14 14.53
C TYR A 384 -11.65 -14.51 14.03
N HIS A 385 -11.56 -13.17 14.02
CA HIS A 385 -10.35 -12.47 13.55
C HIS A 385 -9.14 -12.72 14.43
N VAL A 386 -9.30 -12.82 15.77
CA VAL A 386 -8.18 -13.20 16.67
C VAL A 386 -7.66 -14.60 16.32
N VAL A 387 -8.55 -15.53 15.97
CA VAL A 387 -8.17 -16.89 15.55
C VAL A 387 -7.42 -16.88 14.21
N LEU A 388 -7.82 -16.03 13.26
CA LEU A 388 -7.10 -15.86 12.00
C LEU A 388 -5.71 -15.26 12.21
N GLU A 389 -5.58 -14.19 13.02
CA GLU A 389 -4.29 -13.60 13.36
C GLU A 389 -3.37 -14.59 14.09
N ALA A 390 -3.93 -15.37 15.03
CA ALA A 390 -3.18 -16.40 15.73
C ALA A 390 -2.68 -17.47 14.75
N HIS A 391 -3.52 -17.85 13.78
CA HIS A 391 -3.14 -18.78 12.73
C HIS A 391 -2.02 -18.21 11.86
N LEU A 392 -2.14 -16.95 11.44
CA LEU A 392 -1.14 -16.26 10.65
C LEU A 392 0.23 -16.25 11.34
N LYS A 393 0.26 -15.83 12.60
CA LYS A 393 1.50 -15.86 13.40
C LYS A 393 2.03 -17.28 13.61
N THR A 394 1.18 -18.32 13.56
CA THR A 394 1.65 -19.71 13.65
C THR A 394 2.40 -20.15 12.40
N VAL A 395 1.95 -19.73 11.22
CA VAL A 395 2.56 -20.17 9.94
C VAL A 395 3.75 -19.30 9.52
N GLN A 396 3.78 -18.03 9.92
CA GLN A 396 4.88 -17.11 9.60
C GLN A 396 6.08 -17.23 10.55
N SER A 397 5.87 -17.63 11.81
CA SER A 397 6.96 -17.62 12.79
C SER A 397 7.80 -18.89 12.70
N PRO A 398 9.14 -18.80 12.79
CA PRO A 398 9.98 -19.97 13.00
C PRO A 398 9.50 -20.77 14.21
N TYR A 399 9.73 -22.08 14.21
CA TYR A 399 9.31 -22.97 15.30
C TYR A 399 9.70 -22.52 16.72
N GLN A 400 10.81 -21.79 16.83
CA GLN A 400 11.34 -21.30 18.10
C GLN A 400 10.65 -20.02 18.60
N ASP A 401 9.89 -19.32 17.76
CA ASP A 401 9.28 -18.03 18.07
C ASP A 401 7.75 -18.00 17.91
N LEU A 402 7.08 -19.06 18.37
CA LEU A 402 5.61 -19.15 18.34
C LEU A 402 4.94 -18.38 19.50
N HIS A 403 5.64 -17.47 20.18
CA HIS A 403 5.12 -16.81 21.38
C HIS A 403 3.91 -15.91 21.08
N SER A 404 4.00 -15.11 20.02
CA SER A 404 2.93 -14.20 19.58
C SER A 404 1.65 -14.97 19.22
N ALA A 405 1.79 -16.09 18.50
CA ALA A 405 0.67 -16.97 18.18
C ALA A 405 0.01 -17.56 19.45
N GLN A 406 0.80 -18.00 20.44
CA GLN A 406 0.26 -18.50 21.70
C GLN A 406 -0.52 -17.44 22.47
N GLN A 407 -0.04 -16.20 22.49
CA GLN A 407 -0.72 -15.11 23.19
C GLN A 407 -2.12 -14.87 22.60
N LEU A 408 -2.23 -14.83 21.27
CA LEU A 408 -3.51 -14.65 20.58
C LEU A 408 -4.47 -15.82 20.84
N TYR A 409 -4.00 -17.07 20.74
CA TYR A 409 -4.85 -18.22 21.10
C TYR A 409 -5.27 -18.22 22.57
N ARG A 410 -4.41 -17.78 23.50
CA ARG A 410 -4.77 -17.62 24.91
C ARG A 410 -5.76 -16.48 25.12
N GLN A 411 -5.68 -15.40 24.34
CA GLN A 411 -6.64 -14.31 24.38
C GLN A 411 -8.05 -14.81 24.03
N VAL A 412 -8.19 -15.63 22.99
CA VAL A 412 -9.48 -16.26 22.63
C VAL A 412 -10.11 -17.05 23.80
N LEU A 413 -9.27 -17.68 24.62
CA LEU A 413 -9.71 -18.45 25.79
C LEU A 413 -10.08 -17.58 26.99
N ALA A 414 -9.46 -16.40 27.14
CA ALA A 414 -9.54 -15.59 28.36
C ALA A 414 -10.42 -14.34 28.22
N ASP A 415 -10.54 -13.78 27.02
CA ASP A 415 -11.22 -12.52 26.77
C ASP A 415 -12.70 -12.74 26.40
N ASP A 416 -13.60 -12.51 27.36
CA ASP A 416 -15.05 -12.57 27.15
C ASP A 416 -15.62 -11.30 26.47
N SER A 417 -14.79 -10.28 26.20
CA SER A 417 -15.23 -9.05 25.52
C SER A 417 -15.23 -9.15 24.00
N LEU A 418 -14.58 -10.17 23.44
CA LEU A 418 -14.56 -10.46 22.00
C LEU A 418 -15.97 -10.80 21.50
N GLN A 419 -16.38 -10.17 20.40
CA GLN A 419 -17.70 -10.33 19.81
C GLN A 419 -17.79 -11.64 19.01
N VAL A 420 -18.92 -12.34 19.14
CA VAL A 420 -19.29 -13.45 18.24
C VAL A 420 -20.11 -12.89 17.08
N TRP A 421 -19.95 -13.48 15.89
CA TRP A 421 -20.72 -13.09 14.71
C TRP A 421 -22.09 -13.80 14.63
N HIS A 422 -22.14 -15.10 14.94
CA HIS A 422 -23.36 -15.90 14.85
C HIS A 422 -24.08 -16.03 16.19
N ASP A 423 -23.62 -16.98 17.03
CA ASP A 423 -24.24 -17.30 18.31
C ASP A 423 -23.22 -17.93 19.27
N ALA A 424 -23.66 -18.34 20.46
CA ALA A 424 -22.79 -18.90 21.49
C ALA A 424 -22.04 -20.18 21.05
N THR A 425 -22.51 -20.89 20.02
CA THR A 425 -21.82 -22.08 19.51
C THR A 425 -20.51 -21.72 18.79
N GLU A 426 -20.39 -20.50 18.25
CA GLU A 426 -19.15 -19.97 17.69
C GLU A 426 -18.06 -19.87 18.75
N GLN A 427 -18.41 -19.33 19.93
CA GLN A 427 -17.45 -19.14 21.02
C GLN A 427 -16.86 -20.48 21.47
N ASP A 428 -17.72 -21.49 21.68
CA ASP A 428 -17.27 -22.84 22.06
C ASP A 428 -16.44 -23.49 20.95
N PHE A 429 -16.84 -23.33 19.69
CA PHE A 429 -16.11 -23.86 18.54
C PHE A 429 -14.70 -23.28 18.45
N MET A 430 -14.56 -21.96 18.53
CA MET A 430 -13.28 -21.27 18.40
C MET A 430 -12.37 -21.44 19.61
N ARG A 431 -12.91 -21.54 20.83
CA ARG A 431 -12.12 -21.88 22.03
C ARG A 431 -11.62 -23.31 21.99
N ALA A 432 -12.45 -24.25 21.56
CA ALA A 432 -12.03 -25.63 21.36
C ALA A 432 -10.94 -25.75 20.28
N PHE A 433 -11.07 -25.01 19.17
CA PHE A 433 -10.04 -24.92 18.14
C PHE A 433 -8.74 -24.31 18.67
N SER A 434 -8.82 -23.23 19.46
CA SER A 434 -7.65 -22.55 20.04
C SER A 434 -6.88 -23.43 21.02
N LEU A 435 -7.57 -24.24 21.84
CA LEU A 435 -6.92 -25.25 22.68
C LEU A 435 -6.19 -26.30 21.85
N LEU A 436 -6.83 -26.80 20.78
CA LEU A 436 -6.18 -27.74 19.87
C LEU A 436 -4.89 -27.14 19.27
N ARG A 437 -4.93 -25.88 18.83
CA ARG A 437 -3.78 -25.16 18.29
C ARG A 437 -2.67 -24.96 19.32
N LEU A 438 -3.00 -24.63 20.56
CA LEU A 438 -2.00 -24.54 21.64
C LEU A 438 -1.32 -25.89 21.91
N ALA A 439 -2.03 -27.02 21.78
CA ALA A 439 -1.42 -28.34 21.89
C ALA A 439 -0.41 -28.60 20.76
N PHE A 440 -0.75 -28.21 19.52
CA PHE A 440 0.15 -28.32 18.38
C PHE A 440 1.41 -27.47 18.58
N ILE A 441 1.25 -26.19 18.97
CA ILE A 441 2.39 -25.32 19.24
C ILE A 441 3.28 -25.89 20.35
N ALA A 442 2.71 -26.43 21.43
CA ALA A 442 3.49 -27.07 22.50
C ALA A 442 4.31 -28.26 21.98
N SER A 443 3.79 -29.03 21.01
CA SER A 443 4.55 -30.12 20.40
C SER A 443 5.76 -29.63 19.60
N TYR A 444 5.61 -28.53 18.84
CA TYR A 444 6.70 -27.94 18.07
C TYR A 444 7.78 -27.32 18.94
N GLN A 445 7.41 -26.83 20.13
CA GLN A 445 8.34 -26.35 21.15
C GLN A 445 8.95 -27.48 22.01
N GLN A 446 8.79 -28.75 21.60
CA GLN A 446 9.30 -29.93 22.29
C GLN A 446 8.78 -30.07 23.74
N GLN A 447 7.50 -29.72 23.97
CA GLN A 447 6.82 -29.83 25.25
C GLN A 447 5.68 -30.89 25.21
N PRO A 448 5.99 -32.19 25.11
CA PRO A 448 5.00 -33.26 24.96
C PRO A 448 4.03 -33.38 26.14
N GLU A 449 4.48 -33.13 27.36
CA GLU A 449 3.62 -33.18 28.56
C GLU A 449 2.58 -32.06 28.54
N VAL A 450 2.99 -30.85 28.17
CA VAL A 450 2.11 -29.68 28.03
C VAL A 450 1.09 -29.92 26.92
N ALA A 451 1.53 -30.45 25.77
CA ALA A 451 0.64 -30.82 24.68
C ALA A 451 -0.44 -31.83 25.12
N ALA A 452 -0.05 -32.88 25.84
CA ALA A 452 -0.98 -33.88 26.35
C ALA A 452 -1.96 -33.30 27.38
N GLU A 453 -1.50 -32.41 28.26
CA GLU A 453 -2.34 -31.72 29.24
C GLU A 453 -3.40 -30.84 28.54
N ILE A 454 -3.00 -30.07 27.54
CA ILE A 454 -3.92 -29.21 26.77
C ILE A 454 -4.99 -30.05 26.06
N VAL A 455 -4.63 -31.19 25.46
CA VAL A 455 -5.61 -32.11 24.86
C VAL A 455 -6.58 -32.63 25.92
N SER A 456 -6.11 -32.95 27.13
CA SER A 456 -7.00 -33.36 28.23
C SER A 456 -7.96 -32.24 28.65
N VAL A 457 -7.49 -30.98 28.69
CA VAL A 457 -8.34 -29.81 28.97
C VAL A 457 -9.40 -29.64 27.88
N LEU A 458 -9.02 -29.77 26.61
CA LEU A 458 -9.94 -29.72 25.47
C LEU A 458 -11.06 -30.77 25.59
N GLU A 459 -10.72 -32.01 25.94
CA GLU A 459 -11.71 -33.08 26.13
C GLU A 459 -12.66 -32.83 27.30
N GLN A 460 -12.15 -32.27 28.40
CA GLN A 460 -12.95 -32.02 29.60
C GLN A 460 -13.87 -30.81 29.43
N ALA A 461 -13.36 -29.73 28.84
CA ALA A 461 -14.11 -28.49 28.63
C ALA A 461 -15.09 -28.59 27.46
N TYR A 462 -14.71 -29.28 26.38
CA TYR A 462 -15.48 -29.36 25.13
C TYR A 462 -15.66 -30.81 24.64
N PRO A 463 -16.27 -31.71 25.44
CA PRO A 463 -16.36 -33.14 25.12
C PRO A 463 -17.14 -33.45 23.84
N ALA A 464 -18.07 -32.58 23.45
CA ALA A 464 -18.87 -32.72 22.23
C ALA A 464 -18.21 -32.08 20.99
N SER A 465 -17.09 -31.38 21.16
CA SER A 465 -16.39 -30.71 20.06
C SER A 465 -15.72 -31.73 19.14
N PRO A 466 -15.78 -31.56 17.81
CA PRO A 466 -15.05 -32.42 16.89
C PRO A 466 -13.53 -32.35 17.10
N PHE A 467 -13.03 -31.22 17.63
CA PHE A 467 -11.62 -31.02 17.94
C PHE A 467 -11.11 -31.90 19.09
N ALA A 468 -11.98 -32.32 20.03
CA ALA A 468 -11.57 -33.25 21.09
C ALA A 468 -11.21 -34.63 20.52
N SER A 469 -11.95 -35.10 19.50
CA SER A 469 -11.64 -36.37 18.83
C SER A 469 -10.40 -36.26 17.94
N LEU A 470 -10.28 -35.15 17.22
CA LEU A 470 -9.10 -34.87 16.40
C LEU A 470 -7.84 -34.78 17.27
N GLY A 471 -7.89 -34.06 18.40
CA GLY A 471 -6.79 -33.93 19.35
C GLY A 471 -6.29 -35.27 19.90
N ARG A 472 -7.19 -36.22 20.20
CA ARG A 472 -6.79 -37.60 20.55
C ARG A 472 -6.05 -38.32 19.43
N ASN A 473 -6.58 -38.23 18.21
CA ASN A 473 -5.98 -38.90 17.05
C ASN A 473 -4.58 -38.34 16.76
N TRP A 474 -4.46 -37.01 16.80
CA TRP A 474 -3.19 -36.30 16.68
C TRP A 474 -2.20 -36.71 17.78
N LEU A 475 -2.62 -36.65 19.05
CA LEU A 475 -1.73 -36.92 20.20
C LEU A 475 -1.19 -38.36 20.16
N ALA A 476 -2.02 -39.33 19.74
CA ALA A 476 -1.59 -40.71 19.59
C ALA A 476 -0.53 -40.89 18.48
N ALA A 477 -0.64 -40.15 17.38
CA ALA A 477 0.35 -40.18 16.30
C ALA A 477 1.65 -39.46 16.70
N TYR A 478 1.53 -38.25 17.25
CA TYR A 478 2.66 -37.45 17.74
C TYR A 478 3.49 -38.22 18.78
N THR A 479 2.86 -38.70 19.86
CA THR A 479 3.59 -39.43 20.92
C THR A 479 4.09 -40.80 20.49
N GLY A 480 3.50 -41.40 19.45
CA GLY A 480 3.96 -42.66 18.88
C GLY A 480 5.22 -42.53 18.05
N ALA A 481 5.41 -41.39 17.38
CA ALA A 481 6.57 -41.11 16.53
C ALA A 481 7.61 -40.19 17.17
N ASP A 482 7.25 -39.49 18.26
CA ASP A 482 8.01 -38.36 18.82
C ASP A 482 8.31 -37.27 17.77
N ASP A 483 7.34 -37.06 16.88
CA ASP A 483 7.47 -36.18 15.73
C ASP A 483 6.17 -35.38 15.50
N PRO A 484 6.19 -34.05 15.67
CA PRO A 484 5.00 -33.22 15.51
C PRO A 484 4.49 -33.18 14.05
N ILE A 485 5.36 -33.38 13.05
CA ILE A 485 4.98 -33.44 11.63
C ILE A 485 4.12 -34.69 11.37
N VAL A 486 4.52 -35.84 11.94
CA VAL A 486 3.72 -37.07 11.87
C VAL A 486 2.37 -36.89 12.57
N GLY A 487 2.37 -36.18 13.71
CA GLY A 487 1.15 -35.75 14.38
C GLY A 487 0.22 -34.96 13.45
N CYS A 488 0.74 -33.88 12.84
CA CYS A 488 -0.06 -33.04 11.94
C CYS A 488 -0.58 -33.80 10.72
N ALA A 489 0.22 -34.63 10.07
CA ALA A 489 -0.23 -35.45 8.95
C ALA A 489 -1.43 -36.35 9.34
N ALA A 490 -1.41 -36.92 10.56
CA ALA A 490 -2.54 -37.70 11.07
C ALA A 490 -3.78 -36.84 11.36
N ALA A 491 -3.60 -35.62 11.86
CA ALA A 491 -4.69 -34.66 12.09
C ALA A 491 -5.37 -34.24 10.78
N GLN A 492 -4.58 -33.88 9.76
CA GLN A 492 -5.06 -33.49 8.43
C GLN A 492 -5.81 -34.64 7.74
N ALA A 493 -5.24 -35.85 7.76
CA ALA A 493 -5.89 -37.04 7.22
C ALA A 493 -7.23 -37.34 7.91
N TRP A 494 -7.32 -37.10 9.22
CA TRP A 494 -8.56 -37.26 9.97
C TRP A 494 -9.58 -36.17 9.62
N ALA A 495 -9.16 -34.91 9.50
CA ALA A 495 -10.02 -33.78 9.14
C ALA A 495 -10.69 -33.96 7.76
N LYS A 496 -10.00 -34.57 6.79
CA LYS A 496 -10.56 -34.92 5.46
C LYS A 496 -11.81 -35.80 5.55
N GLY A 497 -11.90 -36.68 6.55
CA GLY A 497 -13.07 -37.52 6.81
C GLY A 497 -14.12 -36.90 7.74
N HIS A 498 -13.85 -35.73 8.34
CA HIS A 498 -14.68 -35.14 9.40
C HIS A 498 -14.90 -33.64 9.15
N PRO A 499 -15.80 -33.28 8.21
CA PRO A 499 -15.93 -31.91 7.74
C PRO A 499 -16.32 -30.88 8.81
N ALA A 500 -16.92 -31.32 9.92
CA ALA A 500 -17.23 -30.47 11.08
C ALA A 500 -15.99 -29.80 11.73
N THR A 501 -14.77 -30.20 11.37
CA THR A 501 -13.53 -29.57 11.86
C THR A 501 -13.05 -28.36 11.04
N TRP A 502 -13.60 -28.14 9.85
CA TRP A 502 -13.13 -27.07 8.95
C TRP A 502 -14.26 -26.36 8.21
N GLN A 503 -15.35 -27.03 7.84
CA GLN A 503 -16.48 -26.41 7.13
C GLN A 503 -17.13 -25.21 7.84
N PRO A 504 -17.27 -25.19 9.18
CA PRO A 504 -17.88 -24.04 9.86
C PRO A 504 -17.14 -22.71 9.67
N PHE A 505 -15.84 -22.75 9.35
CA PHE A 505 -15.09 -21.52 9.02
C PHE A 505 -15.58 -20.87 7.73
N GLY A 506 -16.19 -21.62 6.80
CA GLY A 506 -16.80 -21.07 5.59
C GLY A 506 -18.16 -20.38 5.81
N LEU A 507 -18.63 -20.28 7.05
CA LEU A 507 -19.90 -19.60 7.38
C LEU A 507 -19.73 -18.13 7.71
N PHE A 508 -18.49 -17.63 7.83
CA PHE A 508 -18.19 -16.25 8.25
C PHE A 508 -18.34 -15.23 7.11
N GLY A 509 -19.26 -15.47 6.17
CA GLY A 509 -19.49 -14.60 5.03
C GLY A 509 -18.41 -14.69 3.95
N TRP A 510 -18.68 -14.09 2.80
CA TRP A 510 -17.81 -14.20 1.63
C TRP A 510 -16.57 -13.31 1.68
N SER A 511 -16.45 -12.38 2.64
CA SER A 511 -15.24 -11.54 2.85
C SER A 511 -14.25 -12.17 3.84
N ASN A 512 -14.48 -13.43 4.21
CA ASN A 512 -13.66 -14.12 5.19
C ASN A 512 -13.31 -15.52 4.67
N PRO A 513 -12.10 -15.98 4.98
CA PRO A 513 -11.59 -17.26 4.49
C PRO A 513 -12.35 -18.45 5.08
N GLY A 514 -12.47 -19.49 4.27
CA GLY A 514 -12.74 -20.83 4.80
C GLY A 514 -11.51 -21.42 5.49
N MET A 515 -11.68 -22.58 6.11
CA MET A 515 -10.57 -23.42 6.56
C MET A 515 -10.55 -24.68 5.69
N THR A 516 -9.39 -25.09 5.20
CA THR A 516 -9.24 -26.36 4.49
C THR A 516 -8.91 -27.49 5.47
N PRO A 517 -9.11 -28.77 5.11
CA PRO A 517 -8.70 -29.88 5.96
C PRO A 517 -7.19 -29.86 6.31
N ASP A 518 -6.36 -29.38 5.40
CA ASP A 518 -4.90 -29.35 5.57
C ASP A 518 -4.47 -28.19 6.49
N ALA A 519 -5.17 -27.05 6.45
CA ALA A 519 -4.95 -25.92 7.36
C ALA A 519 -5.34 -26.19 8.83
N VAL A 520 -6.07 -27.29 9.12
CA VAL A 520 -6.43 -27.69 10.48
C VAL A 520 -5.20 -27.98 11.34
N CYS A 521 -4.07 -28.42 10.76
CA CYS A 521 -2.78 -28.57 11.43
C CYS A 521 -1.67 -28.15 10.45
N PRO A 522 -1.24 -26.87 10.43
CA PRO A 522 -0.17 -26.44 9.56
C PRO A 522 1.12 -27.14 9.97
N VAL A 523 1.79 -27.72 8.98
CA VAL A 523 3.21 -28.06 9.12
C VAL A 523 3.95 -26.74 8.98
N ILE A 524 4.61 -26.31 10.05
CA ILE A 524 5.48 -25.12 9.98
C ILE A 524 6.80 -25.61 9.36
N GLU A 525 7.57 -24.79 8.67
CA GLU A 525 8.89 -25.21 8.18
C GLU A 525 9.99 -24.61 9.07
N GLY A 526 11.09 -25.34 9.20
CA GLY A 526 12.29 -24.94 9.92
C GLY A 526 13.52 -25.27 9.08
N GLU A 527 14.71 -24.88 9.52
CA GLU A 527 16.03 -25.05 8.85
C GLU A 527 16.41 -26.47 8.35
N PHE A 528 15.50 -27.43 8.38
CA PHE A 528 15.60 -28.70 7.67
C PHE A 528 14.49 -28.86 6.62
N GLY A 529 14.40 -27.89 5.71
CA GLY A 529 13.65 -28.00 4.45
C GLY A 529 14.38 -28.90 3.44
N GLN A 530 14.38 -30.22 3.67
CA GLN A 530 14.46 -31.16 2.55
C GLN A 530 13.17 -31.97 2.53
N ARG A 531 12.39 -31.74 1.47
CA ARG A 531 11.39 -32.67 0.96
C ARG A 531 12.01 -34.08 0.99
N LEU A 532 11.38 -35.03 1.68
CA LEU A 532 11.72 -36.44 1.59
C LEU A 532 11.34 -36.95 0.19
N ASP A 533 12.14 -36.59 -0.80
CA ASP A 533 12.18 -37.29 -2.07
C ASP A 533 12.83 -38.65 -1.81
N ILE A 534 12.02 -39.70 -1.93
CA ILE A 534 12.53 -41.06 -2.05
C ILE A 534 13.25 -41.15 -3.40
N GLU A 535 14.54 -40.83 -3.45
CA GLU A 535 15.38 -41.12 -4.61
C GLU A 535 15.99 -42.54 -4.54
N PRO A 536 16.03 -43.27 -5.66
CA PRO A 536 16.67 -44.58 -5.75
C PRO A 536 18.20 -44.46 -5.90
N ALA A 537 18.91 -45.12 -5.00
CA ALA A 537 20.24 -45.73 -5.15
C ALA A 537 21.38 -44.90 -5.81
N ALA A 538 22.10 -44.18 -4.95
CA ALA A 538 23.56 -43.96 -4.87
C ALA A 538 24.44 -44.06 -6.13
N ASP A 539 25.12 -42.95 -6.45
CA ASP A 539 26.48 -42.93 -7.05
C ASP A 539 27.45 -42.23 -6.05
N PRO A 540 28.57 -42.85 -5.65
CA PRO A 540 29.33 -42.42 -4.47
C PRO A 540 30.52 -41.53 -4.83
N LEU A 541 30.31 -40.26 -5.16
CA LEU A 541 31.39 -39.26 -5.22
C LEU A 541 30.86 -37.84 -4.91
N ALA A 542 30.38 -37.64 -3.68
CA ALA A 542 30.25 -36.32 -3.08
C ALA A 542 30.96 -36.35 -1.71
N SER A 543 32.06 -35.61 -1.62
CA SER A 543 32.82 -35.42 -0.37
C SER A 543 31.97 -34.68 0.65
N THR A 544 31.95 -35.20 1.87
CA THR A 544 31.43 -34.60 3.10
C THR A 544 31.74 -33.10 3.22
N PRO A 545 30.77 -32.25 3.62
CA PRO A 545 31.08 -30.90 4.04
C PRO A 545 31.93 -30.94 5.33
N PRO A 546 32.93 -30.07 5.47
CA PRO A 546 33.72 -30.02 6.69
C PRO A 546 32.86 -29.53 7.85
N ALA A 547 33.14 -30.09 9.03
CA ALA A 547 32.59 -29.67 10.31
C ALA A 547 32.67 -28.15 10.49
N GLU A 548 31.62 -27.60 11.12
CA GLU A 548 31.51 -26.25 11.67
C GLU A 548 32.88 -25.64 12.01
N LEU A 549 33.29 -24.70 11.18
CA LEU A 549 34.40 -23.80 11.44
C LEU A 549 33.78 -22.52 12.00
N SER A 550 33.61 -22.48 13.32
CA SER A 550 33.62 -21.21 14.06
C SER A 550 35.00 -20.59 13.83
N LEU A 551 35.07 -19.69 12.84
CA LEU A 551 36.31 -19.18 12.27
C LEU A 551 36.53 -17.70 12.57
N PHE A 552 35.98 -17.13 13.65
CA PHE A 552 36.42 -15.80 14.08
C PHE A 552 36.61 -15.71 15.60
N PRO A 553 37.73 -15.10 16.05
CA PRO A 553 38.01 -14.94 17.46
C PRO A 553 36.97 -14.02 18.10
N ASN A 554 36.60 -14.28 19.35
CA ASN A 554 35.73 -13.36 20.10
C ASN A 554 36.45 -12.02 20.36
N ALA A 555 35.71 -10.99 20.83
CA ALA A 555 36.25 -9.65 21.06
C ALA A 555 37.48 -9.60 22.01
N GLU A 556 37.63 -10.61 22.88
CA GLU A 556 38.78 -10.74 23.79
C GLU A 556 40.00 -11.39 23.10
N GLU A 557 39.77 -12.30 22.15
CA GLU A 557 40.79 -12.92 21.31
C GLU A 557 41.27 -12.00 20.18
N LEU A 558 40.40 -11.17 19.60
CA LEU A 558 40.75 -10.14 18.60
C LEU A 558 41.67 -9.05 19.17
N ARG A 559 41.43 -8.62 20.43
CA ARG A 559 42.32 -7.69 21.16
C ARG A 559 43.74 -8.24 21.33
N ASN A 560 43.88 -9.57 21.40
CA ASN A 560 45.18 -10.24 21.56
C ASN A 560 45.91 -10.50 20.22
N LEU A 561 45.21 -10.48 19.09
CA LEU A 561 45.79 -10.72 17.76
C LEU A 561 46.46 -9.48 17.17
N SER A 562 46.05 -8.27 17.58
CA SER A 562 46.65 -7.00 17.16
C SER A 562 46.75 -5.98 18.31
N PRO A 563 47.64 -6.21 19.29
CA PRO A 563 47.80 -5.30 20.42
C PRO A 563 48.36 -3.92 20.02
N GLU A 564 48.98 -3.78 18.84
CA GLU A 564 49.51 -2.51 18.33
C GLU A 564 48.41 -1.63 17.68
N ALA A 565 47.38 -2.23 17.06
CA ALA A 565 46.21 -1.48 16.57
C ALA A 565 45.27 -1.06 17.72
N PHE A 566 45.13 -1.92 18.74
CA PHE A 566 44.36 -1.59 19.95
C PHE A 566 45.13 -0.72 20.96
N ALA A 567 46.46 -0.55 20.84
CA ALA A 567 47.19 0.43 21.63
C ALA A 567 46.86 1.89 21.23
N ALA A 568 46.18 2.09 20.10
CA ALA A 568 45.56 3.35 19.70
C ALA A 568 44.08 3.47 20.16
N SER A 569 43.59 2.57 21.04
CA SER A 569 42.18 2.57 21.49
C SER A 569 41.75 3.80 22.30
N ASP A 570 42.66 4.71 22.64
CA ASP A 570 42.32 6.01 23.22
C ASP A 570 41.72 6.98 22.16
N ASP A 571 41.75 6.62 20.86
CA ASP A 571 41.30 7.47 19.73
C ASP A 571 40.08 6.93 18.93
N LEU A 572 39.48 5.78 19.29
CA LEU A 572 38.27 5.31 18.60
C LEU A 572 37.02 6.07 19.09
N PRO A 573 36.13 6.52 18.20
CA PRO A 573 34.94 7.28 18.56
C PRO A 573 33.93 6.41 19.34
N GLU A 574 33.18 7.05 20.22
CA GLU A 574 32.03 6.41 20.88
C GLU A 574 30.97 6.02 19.84
N CYS A 575 30.29 4.90 20.07
CA CYS A 575 29.19 4.44 19.22
C CYS A 575 28.06 5.48 19.21
N PRO A 576 27.58 5.90 18.03
CA PRO A 576 26.40 6.76 17.93
C PRO A 576 25.18 6.17 18.66
N GLY A 577 24.36 7.05 19.23
CA GLY A 577 23.14 6.67 19.95
C GLY A 577 21.97 6.28 19.04
N THR A 578 22.00 6.70 17.77
CA THR A 578 20.98 6.43 16.74
C THR A 578 21.67 6.01 15.45
N LEU A 579 20.95 5.31 14.58
CA LEU A 579 21.49 4.86 13.29
C LEU A 579 21.95 6.02 12.38
N ASP A 580 21.29 7.19 12.44
CA ASP A 580 21.65 8.38 11.65
C ASP A 580 23.07 8.90 11.89
N GLY A 581 23.67 8.57 13.04
CA GLY A 581 25.03 9.00 13.35
C GLY A 581 26.10 8.17 12.65
N TYR A 582 25.77 6.98 12.13
CA TYR A 582 26.74 6.05 11.59
C TYR A 582 27.32 6.45 10.24
N PRO A 583 26.55 6.91 9.23
CA PRO A 583 27.09 7.20 7.91
C PRO A 583 28.31 8.15 7.94
N ARG A 584 28.19 9.29 8.61
CA ARG A 584 29.31 10.25 8.74
C ARG A 584 30.43 9.75 9.66
N MET A 585 30.11 8.91 10.65
CA MET A 585 31.13 8.33 11.53
C MET A 585 31.98 7.32 10.77
N ILE A 586 31.36 6.49 9.94
CA ILE A 586 32.04 5.51 9.07
C ILE A 586 32.94 6.25 8.09
N GLU A 587 32.48 7.33 7.45
CA GLU A 587 33.32 8.19 6.61
C GLU A 587 34.57 8.69 7.36
N SER A 588 34.40 9.21 8.58
CA SER A 588 35.51 9.68 9.40
C SER A 588 36.50 8.56 9.75
N LEU A 589 35.99 7.36 10.02
CA LEU A 589 36.80 6.18 10.35
C LEU A 589 37.57 5.65 9.13
N LEU A 590 36.91 5.54 7.97
CA LEU A 590 37.54 5.14 6.71
C LEU A 590 38.72 6.08 6.40
N ASN A 591 38.53 7.40 6.52
CA ASN A 591 39.58 8.39 6.32
C ASN A 591 40.70 8.33 7.37
N GLY A 592 40.34 8.21 8.65
CA GLY A 592 41.30 8.17 9.77
C GLY A 592 42.16 6.91 9.79
N LEU A 593 41.61 5.80 9.33
CA LEU A 593 42.26 4.48 9.29
C LEU A 593 42.83 4.15 7.90
N GLN A 594 42.91 5.14 7.00
CA GLN A 594 43.44 4.98 5.64
C GLN A 594 42.77 3.86 4.82
N GLY A 595 41.47 3.62 5.05
CA GLY A 595 40.67 2.61 4.38
C GLY A 595 40.80 1.19 4.94
N ASP A 596 41.34 1.01 6.16
CA ASP A 596 41.41 -0.32 6.80
C ASP A 596 40.01 -0.82 7.21
N LEU A 597 39.38 -1.56 6.30
CA LEU A 597 38.01 -2.07 6.45
C LEU A 597 37.83 -2.99 7.65
N LEU A 598 38.86 -3.78 8.00
CA LEU A 598 38.78 -4.73 9.10
C LEU A 598 38.63 -4.02 10.45
N LEU A 599 39.33 -2.90 10.63
CA LEU A 599 39.22 -2.09 11.83
C LEU A 599 37.86 -1.38 11.93
N VAL A 600 37.33 -0.90 10.80
CA VAL A 600 35.99 -0.29 10.74
C VAL A 600 34.91 -1.34 11.06
N GLU A 601 34.97 -2.52 10.44
CA GLU A 601 34.04 -3.62 10.71
C GLU A 601 34.13 -4.07 12.17
N THR A 602 35.35 -4.18 12.72
CA THR A 602 35.55 -4.52 14.14
C THR A 602 34.88 -3.50 15.05
N TRP A 603 35.00 -2.21 14.76
CA TRP A 603 34.33 -1.16 15.53
C TRP A 603 32.80 -1.25 15.40
N LEU A 604 32.26 -1.48 14.20
CA LEU A 604 30.81 -1.66 13.98
C LEU A 604 30.24 -2.86 14.75
N ARG A 605 30.97 -3.99 14.77
CA ARG A 605 30.62 -5.17 15.56
C ARG A 605 30.67 -4.90 17.07
N LEU A 606 31.65 -4.12 17.54
CA LEU A 606 31.70 -3.67 18.94
C LEU A 606 30.55 -2.75 19.33
N CYS A 607 30.01 -2.00 18.36
CA CYS A 607 28.81 -1.18 18.54
C CYS A 607 27.51 -1.97 18.37
N GLU A 608 27.57 -3.28 18.14
CA GLU A 608 26.40 -4.16 17.94
C GLU A 608 25.49 -3.74 16.78
N VAL A 609 26.04 -3.04 15.77
CA VAL A 609 25.28 -2.62 14.57
C VAL A 609 25.61 -3.42 13.32
N VAL A 610 26.60 -4.31 13.42
CA VAL A 610 26.96 -5.32 12.42
C VAL A 610 27.20 -6.63 13.16
N SER A 611 26.73 -7.74 12.60
CA SER A 611 26.92 -9.11 13.09
C SER A 611 26.93 -10.09 11.90
N ASP A 612 26.94 -11.39 12.17
CA ASP A 612 26.89 -12.40 11.11
C ASP A 612 25.51 -12.45 10.41
N SER A 613 24.46 -11.93 11.06
CA SER A 613 23.08 -11.89 10.54
C SER A 613 22.53 -10.47 10.40
N LEU A 614 23.36 -9.44 10.58
CA LEU A 614 22.92 -8.04 10.61
C LEU A 614 23.98 -7.13 10.01
N GLY A 615 23.60 -6.30 9.04
CA GLY A 615 24.52 -5.36 8.41
C GLY A 615 25.64 -6.02 7.60
N THR A 616 26.39 -5.20 6.87
CA THR A 616 27.53 -5.65 6.07
C THR A 616 28.47 -4.49 5.76
N LEU A 617 29.71 -4.81 5.40
CA LEU A 617 30.68 -3.84 4.92
C LEU A 617 31.43 -4.47 3.73
N SER A 618 31.18 -3.93 2.54
CA SER A 618 31.64 -4.49 1.26
C SER A 618 32.37 -3.43 0.44
N GLN A 619 33.24 -3.87 -0.48
CA GLN A 619 34.06 -2.98 -1.30
C GLN A 619 34.10 -3.43 -2.76
N LEU A 620 33.90 -2.48 -3.68
CA LEU A 620 33.98 -2.66 -5.13
C LEU A 620 34.20 -1.30 -5.81
N ASP A 621 34.84 -1.26 -6.98
CA ASP A 621 34.93 -0.04 -7.82
C ASP A 621 33.61 0.10 -8.59
N LEU A 622 32.70 0.93 -8.09
CA LEU A 622 31.31 1.02 -8.58
C LEU A 622 31.18 1.95 -9.78
N ASN A 623 31.90 3.07 -9.77
CA ASN A 623 31.85 4.08 -10.82
C ASN A 623 32.88 3.83 -11.96
N GLY A 624 33.76 2.83 -11.80
CA GLY A 624 34.78 2.45 -12.78
C GLY A 624 35.94 3.44 -12.87
N ASP A 625 36.18 4.22 -11.81
CA ASP A 625 37.24 5.23 -11.78
C ASP A 625 38.63 4.66 -11.39
N GLY A 626 38.68 3.38 -11.03
CA GLY A 626 39.89 2.66 -10.62
C GLY A 626 40.20 2.76 -9.12
N HIS A 627 39.34 3.41 -8.33
CA HIS A 627 39.37 3.43 -6.88
C HIS A 627 38.32 2.50 -6.28
N VAL A 628 38.59 1.98 -5.08
CA VAL A 628 37.67 1.07 -4.41
C VAL A 628 36.68 1.88 -3.59
N ASP A 629 35.40 1.67 -3.85
CA ASP A 629 34.30 2.26 -3.11
C ASP A 629 33.85 1.32 -1.99
N THR A 630 33.23 1.88 -0.95
CA THR A 630 32.75 1.12 0.20
C THR A 630 31.23 1.23 0.30
N VAL A 631 30.56 0.10 0.49
CA VAL A 631 29.14 0.01 0.82
C VAL A 631 29.03 -0.48 2.25
N ALA A 632 28.36 0.30 3.11
CA ALA A 632 28.12 -0.04 4.51
C ALA A 632 26.62 -0.17 4.75
N ILE A 633 26.23 -1.28 5.37
CA ILE A 633 24.91 -1.48 5.94
C ILE A 633 25.05 -1.70 7.43
N VAL A 634 24.30 -0.92 8.22
CA VAL A 634 24.24 -1.05 9.67
C VAL A 634 22.79 -1.21 10.10
N GLY A 635 22.54 -1.95 11.17
CA GLY A 635 21.19 -2.12 11.71
C GLY A 635 21.20 -2.33 13.21
N ARG A 636 20.09 -2.01 13.88
CA ARG A 636 19.89 -2.28 15.31
C ARG A 636 18.41 -2.21 15.65
N GLN A 637 18.04 -2.75 16.80
CA GLN A 637 16.69 -2.56 17.34
C GLN A 637 16.49 -1.09 17.76
N GLU A 638 15.40 -0.48 17.29
CA GLU A 638 14.97 0.87 17.64
C GLU A 638 13.56 0.83 18.24
N THR A 639 13.13 1.92 18.90
CA THR A 639 11.78 1.93 19.55
C THR A 639 10.67 2.02 18.50
N ASP A 640 11.00 2.59 17.35
CA ASP A 640 10.22 2.90 16.18
C ASP A 640 10.76 2.21 14.92
N GLY A 641 11.62 1.20 15.09
CA GLY A 641 12.16 0.44 13.96
C GLY A 641 11.04 -0.32 13.24
N LEU A 642 11.02 -0.20 11.90
CA LEU A 642 9.99 -0.76 11.04
C LEU A 642 10.43 -2.02 10.30
N GLY A 643 11.63 -2.53 10.53
CA GLY A 643 12.07 -3.84 10.06
C GLY A 643 11.64 -4.99 10.97
N PRO A 644 12.01 -6.24 10.63
CA PRO A 644 11.73 -7.41 11.45
C PRO A 644 12.10 -7.19 12.91
N ASP A 645 11.26 -7.62 13.85
CA ASP A 645 11.47 -7.51 15.31
C ASP A 645 11.73 -6.09 15.85
N GLY A 646 11.35 -5.06 15.09
CA GLY A 646 11.56 -3.65 15.45
C GLY A 646 12.98 -3.15 15.15
N TYR A 647 13.70 -3.81 14.24
CA TYR A 647 14.98 -3.33 13.76
C TYR A 647 14.82 -2.17 12.78
N GLY A 648 15.74 -1.22 12.81
CA GLY A 648 15.95 -0.26 11.73
C GLY A 648 17.32 -0.50 11.11
N GLY A 649 17.55 0.08 9.93
CA GLY A 649 18.87 0.09 9.31
C GLY A 649 19.19 1.32 8.48
N ARG A 650 20.47 1.44 8.11
CA ARG A 650 20.99 2.46 7.21
C ARG A 650 21.91 1.80 6.20
N LEU A 651 21.82 2.25 4.95
CA LEU A 651 22.76 1.93 3.88
C LEU A 651 23.50 3.22 3.51
N ALA A 652 24.81 3.13 3.27
CA ALA A 652 25.62 4.26 2.84
C ALA A 652 26.72 3.80 1.88
N VAL A 653 26.97 4.60 0.84
CA VAL A 653 27.99 4.36 -0.18
C VAL A 653 29.03 5.49 -0.15
N TYR A 654 30.30 5.10 -0.09
CA TYR A 654 31.45 6.01 -0.01
C TYR A 654 32.36 5.80 -1.22
N TYR A 655 32.60 6.85 -2.00
CA TYR A 655 33.55 6.75 -3.11
C TYR A 655 34.99 6.87 -2.64
N GLY A 656 35.82 5.95 -3.14
CA GLY A 656 37.26 5.99 -2.96
C GLY A 656 37.88 7.11 -3.79
N SER A 657 38.96 7.69 -3.29
CA SER A 657 39.70 8.70 -4.04
C SER A 657 41.21 8.63 -3.76
N PHE A 658 41.97 9.43 -4.52
CA PHE A 658 43.42 9.43 -4.43
C PHE A 658 43.93 9.70 -3.01
N GLY A 659 44.74 8.79 -2.47
CA GLY A 659 45.29 8.89 -1.11
C GLY A 659 44.48 8.18 -0.03
N ASN A 660 43.61 7.23 -0.40
CA ASN A 660 42.70 6.47 0.48
C ASN A 660 41.67 7.34 1.21
N ALA A 661 41.31 8.49 0.63
CA ALA A 661 40.23 9.29 1.14
C ALA A 661 38.89 8.74 0.63
N SER A 662 37.91 8.61 1.52
CA SER A 662 36.55 8.15 1.25
C SER A 662 35.58 9.29 1.52
N ASN A 663 34.66 9.55 0.60
CA ASN A 663 33.61 10.55 0.80
C ASN A 663 32.24 9.88 0.76
N LEU A 664 31.34 10.23 1.67
CA LEU A 664 29.94 9.80 1.58
C LEU A 664 29.30 10.46 0.36
N ILE A 665 28.89 9.65 -0.62
CA ILE A 665 28.30 10.15 -1.87
C ILE A 665 26.82 9.83 -1.96
N PHE A 666 26.39 8.72 -1.37
CA PHE A 666 25.01 8.27 -1.48
C PHE A 666 24.54 7.61 -0.18
N GLU A 667 23.38 8.05 0.29
CA GLU A 667 22.67 7.51 1.45
C GLU A 667 21.21 7.34 1.02
N PRO A 668 20.82 6.16 0.53
CA PRO A 668 19.45 5.92 0.11
C PRO A 668 18.48 6.01 1.29
N ALA A 669 17.26 6.44 1.03
CA ALA A 669 16.15 6.28 1.96
C ALA A 669 15.94 4.79 2.22
N VAL A 670 16.11 4.40 3.49
CA VAL A 670 15.88 3.05 4.01
C VAL A 670 14.89 3.17 5.15
N VAL A 671 13.80 2.42 5.06
CA VAL A 671 12.68 2.49 6.01
C VAL A 671 12.81 1.38 7.06
N GLY A 672 13.05 0.16 6.58
CA GLY A 672 13.07 -1.04 7.40
C GLY A 672 14.48 -1.49 7.71
N LEU A 673 14.72 -2.79 7.52
CA LEU A 673 16.03 -3.38 7.66
C LEU A 673 16.59 -3.74 6.26
N PRO A 674 17.63 -3.04 5.77
CA PRO A 674 18.25 -3.36 4.49
C PRO A 674 19.20 -4.55 4.62
N SER A 675 19.25 -5.39 3.59
CA SER A 675 20.19 -6.50 3.46
C SER A 675 20.80 -6.54 2.06
N LEU A 676 22.11 -6.72 1.98
CA LEU A 676 22.82 -6.75 0.69
C LEU A 676 22.45 -8.00 -0.09
N LEU A 677 21.89 -7.83 -1.29
CA LEU A 677 21.58 -8.92 -2.22
C LEU A 677 22.77 -9.20 -3.14
N ALA A 678 23.38 -8.14 -3.69
CA ALA A 678 24.53 -8.26 -4.57
C ALA A 678 25.37 -6.97 -4.64
N LEU A 679 26.65 -7.17 -4.93
CA LEU A 679 27.58 -6.11 -5.30
C LEU A 679 28.51 -6.65 -6.40
N GLN A 680 28.04 -6.67 -7.64
CA GLN A 680 28.74 -7.26 -8.80
C GLN A 680 28.03 -6.88 -10.11
N ASP A 681 28.63 -7.22 -11.25
CA ASP A 681 28.00 -7.10 -12.57
C ASP A 681 26.86 -8.13 -12.69
N LEU A 682 25.62 -7.64 -12.66
CA LEU A 682 24.40 -8.46 -12.68
C LEU A 682 23.84 -8.65 -14.08
N ASN A 683 24.02 -7.67 -14.98
CA ASN A 683 23.46 -7.68 -16.34
C ASN A 683 24.50 -8.06 -17.42
N ASN A 684 25.72 -8.38 -17.02
CA ASN A 684 26.86 -8.74 -17.88
C ASN A 684 27.29 -7.61 -18.85
N ASP A 685 27.08 -6.34 -18.47
CA ASP A 685 27.48 -5.17 -19.26
C ASP A 685 28.88 -4.64 -18.93
N THR A 686 29.61 -5.32 -18.03
CA THR A 686 30.93 -5.00 -17.48
C THR A 686 30.96 -3.91 -16.41
N LYS A 687 29.81 -3.36 -16.01
CA LYS A 687 29.67 -2.47 -14.87
C LYS A 687 29.04 -3.22 -13.70
N PRO A 688 29.40 -2.90 -12.46
CA PRO A 688 28.76 -3.51 -11.31
C PRO A 688 27.47 -2.80 -10.91
N GLU A 689 26.52 -3.57 -10.41
CA GLU A 689 25.31 -3.10 -9.74
C GLU A 689 25.38 -3.32 -8.22
N LEU A 690 24.73 -2.44 -7.47
CA LEU A 690 24.39 -2.66 -6.05
C LEU A 690 22.93 -3.01 -5.96
N ALA A 691 22.65 -4.23 -5.51
CA ALA A 691 21.30 -4.68 -5.21
C ALA A 691 21.15 -4.95 -3.71
N TRP A 692 20.04 -4.49 -3.13
CA TRP A 692 19.68 -4.80 -1.74
C TRP A 692 18.17 -5.02 -1.61
N VAL A 693 17.79 -5.65 -0.51
CA VAL A 693 16.40 -5.80 -0.09
C VAL A 693 16.18 -4.91 1.12
N ASP A 694 15.18 -4.04 1.08
CA ASP A 694 14.69 -3.31 2.26
C ASP A 694 13.41 -3.99 2.76
N GLU A 695 13.47 -4.53 3.99
CA GLU A 695 12.35 -5.27 4.58
C GLU A 695 11.64 -4.42 5.64
N VAL A 696 10.37 -4.10 5.38
CA VAL A 696 9.49 -3.31 6.27
C VAL A 696 8.39 -4.22 6.82
N CYS A 697 8.38 -4.44 8.13
CA CYS A 697 7.45 -5.29 8.85
C CYS A 697 6.46 -4.49 9.70
N ASN A 698 5.18 -4.64 9.38
CA ASN A 698 4.07 -4.14 10.20
C ASN A 698 3.01 -5.23 10.47
N ALA A 699 1.81 -5.15 9.88
CA ALA A 699 0.88 -6.28 9.82
C ALA A 699 1.46 -7.45 9.02
N VAL A 700 2.24 -7.14 7.97
CA VAL A 700 2.99 -8.07 7.13
C VAL A 700 4.40 -7.54 6.91
N CYS A 701 5.33 -8.39 6.49
CA CYS A 701 6.65 -7.96 6.05
C CYS A 701 6.63 -7.76 4.54
N LEU A 702 6.96 -6.56 4.08
CA LEU A 702 7.12 -6.23 2.67
C LEU A 702 8.62 -6.17 2.38
N SER A 703 9.08 -7.01 1.45
CA SER A 703 10.46 -7.01 0.97
C SER A 703 10.52 -6.29 -0.38
N THR A 704 11.16 -5.12 -0.42
CA THR A 704 11.37 -4.36 -1.65
C THR A 704 12.80 -4.54 -2.14
N VAL A 705 12.97 -4.94 -3.40
CA VAL A 705 14.28 -5.03 -4.05
C VAL A 705 14.61 -3.72 -4.75
N GLU A 706 15.78 -3.20 -4.47
CA GLU A 706 16.33 -2.01 -5.11
C GLU A 706 17.61 -2.41 -5.85
N VAL A 707 17.81 -1.88 -7.05
CA VAL A 707 19.01 -2.13 -7.86
C VAL A 707 19.53 -0.82 -8.42
N LEU A 708 20.78 -0.48 -8.13
CA LEU A 708 21.41 0.72 -8.64
C LEU A 708 22.53 0.37 -9.63
N THR A 709 22.64 1.18 -10.68
CA THR A 709 23.77 1.16 -11.63
C THR A 709 24.41 2.54 -11.73
N TRP A 710 25.62 2.59 -12.28
CA TRP A 710 26.44 3.80 -12.38
C TRP A 710 26.73 4.23 -13.82
N ASN A 711 26.74 5.55 -14.01
CA ASN A 711 27.24 6.19 -15.22
C ASN A 711 28.26 7.28 -14.86
N GLY A 712 29.50 6.85 -14.60
CA GLY A 712 30.47 7.71 -13.91
C GLY A 712 29.96 8.01 -12.50
N ASP A 713 29.91 9.28 -12.11
CA ASP A 713 29.52 9.67 -10.76
C ASP A 713 28.00 9.69 -10.51
N THR A 714 27.17 9.47 -11.55
CA THR A 714 25.70 9.47 -11.41
C THR A 714 25.16 8.07 -11.13
N VAL A 715 24.34 7.97 -10.09
CA VAL A 715 23.60 6.77 -9.67
C VAL A 715 22.23 6.76 -10.35
N ASN A 716 21.82 5.63 -10.91
CA ASN A 716 20.48 5.45 -11.50
C ASN A 716 19.81 4.19 -10.95
N ASN A 717 18.50 4.23 -10.73
CA ASN A 717 17.73 3.01 -10.49
C ASN A 717 17.75 2.12 -11.75
N PHE A 718 17.92 0.83 -11.55
CA PHE A 718 18.08 -0.18 -12.59
C PHE A 718 17.21 -1.42 -12.37
N ILE A 719 16.10 -1.26 -11.63
CA ILE A 719 15.01 -2.24 -11.56
C ILE A 719 13.67 -1.56 -11.90
N GLY A 720 12.82 -2.29 -12.63
CA GLY A 720 11.49 -1.86 -13.01
C GLY A 720 10.54 -1.76 -11.81
N GLN A 721 9.36 -1.21 -12.05
CA GLN A 721 8.38 -0.96 -10.99
C GLN A 721 7.83 -2.27 -10.42
N GLY A 722 7.75 -2.36 -9.09
CA GLY A 722 7.01 -3.43 -8.42
C GLY A 722 7.79 -4.70 -8.08
N ALA A 723 9.10 -4.57 -7.85
CA ALA A 723 9.91 -5.63 -7.24
C ALA A 723 9.69 -5.71 -5.72
N VAL A 724 8.43 -5.95 -5.32
CA VAL A 724 8.01 -6.06 -3.91
C VAL A 724 7.35 -7.42 -3.69
N ILE A 725 7.74 -8.13 -2.62
CA ILE A 725 7.13 -9.41 -2.24
C ILE A 725 6.67 -9.40 -0.79
N THR A 726 5.41 -9.77 -0.56
CA THR A 726 4.84 -9.89 0.79
C THR A 726 5.28 -11.21 1.44
N ASN A 727 5.83 -11.14 2.65
CA ASN A 727 6.39 -12.25 3.44
C ASN A 727 7.18 -13.25 2.58
N GLY A 728 7.94 -12.71 1.62
CA GLY A 728 8.68 -13.51 0.66
C GLY A 728 10.17 -13.51 0.93
N THR A 729 10.88 -14.24 0.10
CA THR A 729 12.33 -14.25 0.04
C THR A 729 12.79 -13.73 -1.30
N THR A 730 13.99 -13.15 -1.31
CA THR A 730 14.65 -12.68 -2.52
C THR A 730 16.01 -13.34 -2.65
N ARG A 731 16.34 -13.81 -3.85
CA ARG A 731 17.66 -14.39 -4.14
C ARG A 731 18.09 -14.11 -5.57
N LEU A 732 19.39 -14.23 -5.82
CA LEU A 732 19.94 -14.24 -7.17
C LEU A 732 20.09 -15.66 -7.71
N ALA A 733 19.85 -15.80 -9.02
CA ALA A 733 20.17 -17.02 -9.77
C ALA A 733 20.80 -16.64 -11.12
N PRO A 734 21.66 -17.49 -11.73
CA PRO A 734 22.10 -17.28 -13.10
C PRO A 734 20.90 -17.30 -14.06
N VAL A 735 20.93 -16.45 -15.09
CA VAL A 735 19.97 -16.53 -16.20
C VAL A 735 20.24 -17.81 -17.02
N PRO A 736 19.23 -18.66 -17.30
CA PRO A 736 19.42 -19.83 -18.14
C PRO A 736 19.82 -19.46 -19.58
N ASP A 737 20.70 -20.24 -20.22
CA ASP A 737 21.11 -20.04 -21.62
C ASP A 737 19.95 -20.00 -22.65
N THR A 738 18.76 -20.45 -22.24
CA THR A 738 17.53 -20.44 -23.06
C THR A 738 16.76 -19.12 -22.99
N ASN A 739 17.08 -18.26 -22.02
CA ASN A 739 16.42 -16.99 -21.80
C ASN A 739 17.16 -15.87 -22.54
N PRO A 740 16.48 -14.78 -22.92
CA PRO A 740 17.08 -13.63 -23.60
C PRO A 740 17.86 -12.70 -22.66
N GLY A 741 17.66 -12.80 -21.34
CA GLY A 741 18.43 -12.04 -20.36
C GLY A 741 19.88 -12.53 -20.25
N ASP A 742 20.75 -11.66 -19.74
CA ASP A 742 22.17 -11.95 -19.52
C ASP A 742 22.55 -11.83 -18.03
N GLY A 743 23.56 -12.59 -17.59
CA GLY A 743 24.10 -12.51 -16.23
C GLY A 743 23.26 -13.23 -15.18
N TYR A 744 22.65 -12.47 -14.27
CA TYR A 744 21.84 -12.96 -13.16
C TYR A 744 20.39 -12.49 -13.27
N GLN A 745 19.47 -13.32 -12.82
CA GLN A 745 18.07 -12.97 -12.56
C GLN A 745 17.85 -12.80 -11.05
N ILE A 746 16.97 -11.88 -10.70
CA ILE A 746 16.47 -11.73 -9.33
C ILE A 746 15.17 -12.54 -9.22
N VAL A 747 15.11 -13.40 -8.20
CA VAL A 747 13.98 -14.28 -7.93
C VAL A 747 13.32 -13.84 -6.64
N LEU A 748 12.05 -13.45 -6.72
CA LEU A 748 11.18 -13.19 -5.57
C LEU A 748 10.27 -14.40 -5.42
N GLU A 749 10.20 -14.98 -4.24
CA GLU A 749 9.41 -16.18 -3.97
C GLU A 749 8.65 -16.00 -2.65
N GLY A 750 7.34 -16.20 -2.67
CA GLY A 750 6.46 -15.96 -1.53
C GLY A 750 5.19 -15.27 -1.98
N GLY A 751 4.94 -14.04 -1.52
CA GLY A 751 3.79 -13.26 -1.97
C GLY A 751 2.50 -13.65 -1.26
N VAL A 752 2.61 -14.14 -0.03
CA VAL A 752 1.45 -14.53 0.78
C VAL A 752 1.48 -13.71 2.05
N SER A 753 0.63 -12.69 2.12
CA SER A 753 0.39 -11.90 3.33
C SER A 753 -0.02 -12.77 4.51
N GLY A 754 -0.69 -13.90 4.23
CA GLY A 754 -1.37 -14.73 5.23
C GLY A 754 -2.60 -14.04 5.83
N LEU A 755 -2.98 -12.88 5.29
CA LEU A 755 -4.16 -12.12 5.65
C LEU A 755 -5.35 -12.71 4.91
N LEU A 756 -5.88 -13.77 5.52
CA LEU A 756 -6.88 -14.60 4.91
C LEU A 756 -8.20 -13.84 4.54
N ASP A 757 -8.45 -12.66 5.12
CA ASP A 757 -9.60 -11.77 4.87
C ASP A 757 -9.38 -10.73 3.75
N THR A 758 -8.17 -10.65 3.17
CA THR A 758 -7.84 -9.67 2.13
C THR A 758 -7.23 -10.26 0.86
N ASP A 759 -6.78 -11.51 0.89
CA ASP A 759 -5.93 -12.09 -0.17
C ASP A 759 -6.22 -13.55 -0.50
N VAL A 760 -6.02 -13.93 -1.77
CA VAL A 760 -5.95 -15.34 -2.19
C VAL A 760 -4.60 -15.85 -1.71
N GLN A 761 -4.57 -16.98 -1.03
CA GLN A 761 -3.38 -17.39 -0.26
C GLN A 761 -2.50 -18.32 -1.05
N VAL A 762 -2.15 -17.89 -2.26
CA VAL A 762 -1.38 -18.68 -3.20
C VAL A 762 -0.03 -18.00 -3.37
N SER A 763 1.03 -18.70 -2.97
CA SER A 763 2.39 -18.20 -3.18
C SER A 763 2.75 -18.21 -4.65
N HIS A 764 3.63 -17.30 -5.03
CA HIS A 764 4.14 -17.16 -6.38
C HIS A 764 5.64 -16.92 -6.42
N VAL A 765 6.18 -17.11 -7.62
CA VAL A 765 7.55 -16.81 -7.98
C VAL A 765 7.54 -15.75 -9.09
N GLU A 766 8.33 -14.70 -8.90
CA GLU A 766 8.59 -13.69 -9.91
C GLU A 766 10.06 -13.76 -10.35
N LEU A 767 10.28 -13.69 -11.66
CA LEU A 767 11.62 -13.60 -12.23
C LEU A 767 11.83 -12.23 -12.87
N TRP A 768 12.94 -11.61 -12.49
CA TRP A 768 13.36 -10.31 -12.96
C TRP A 768 14.69 -10.44 -13.70
N GLU A 769 14.71 -10.03 -14.97
CA GLU A 769 15.86 -10.13 -15.86
C GLU A 769 16.17 -8.78 -16.51
N SER A 770 17.45 -8.48 -16.70
CA SER A 770 17.88 -7.41 -17.61
C SER A 770 18.04 -7.99 -19.02
N ILE A 771 17.32 -7.41 -19.99
CA ILE A 771 17.34 -7.83 -21.39
C ILE A 771 17.82 -6.66 -22.25
N ASP A 772 18.81 -6.89 -23.12
CA ASP A 772 19.38 -5.87 -24.01
C ASP A 772 19.88 -4.59 -23.30
N GLY A 773 20.33 -4.72 -22.04
CA GLY A 773 20.82 -3.60 -21.21
C GLY A 773 19.72 -2.69 -20.67
N LEU A 774 18.45 -3.10 -20.74
CA LEU A 774 17.34 -2.44 -20.05
C LEU A 774 17.43 -2.70 -18.53
N PRO A 775 16.81 -1.85 -17.69
CA PRO A 775 16.61 -2.16 -16.27
C PRO A 775 15.99 -3.55 -16.07
N PHE A 776 16.18 -4.14 -14.90
CA PHE A 776 15.56 -5.43 -14.57
C PHE A 776 14.04 -5.35 -14.70
N LEU A 777 13.45 -6.11 -15.63
CA LEU A 777 12.01 -6.16 -15.86
C LEU A 777 11.46 -7.49 -15.33
N ARG A 778 10.23 -7.50 -14.84
CA ARG A 778 9.53 -8.75 -14.52
C ARG A 778 9.16 -9.47 -15.81
N VAL A 779 9.82 -10.59 -16.06
CA VAL A 779 9.67 -11.37 -17.30
C VAL A 779 8.84 -12.64 -17.10
N TRP A 780 8.65 -13.04 -15.85
CA TRP A 780 7.90 -14.25 -15.49
C TRP A 780 7.19 -14.08 -14.15
N PHE A 781 6.03 -14.70 -14.05
CA PHE A 781 5.21 -14.79 -12.84
C PHE A 781 4.53 -16.16 -12.85
N GLU A 782 4.65 -16.94 -11.78
CA GLU A 782 4.06 -18.28 -11.68
C GLU A 782 3.58 -18.54 -10.25
N TYR A 783 2.32 -18.94 -10.09
CA TYR A 783 1.78 -19.40 -8.82
C TYR A 783 2.20 -20.84 -8.54
N ASP A 784 2.23 -21.25 -7.27
CA ASP A 784 2.54 -22.64 -6.91
C ASP A 784 1.52 -23.59 -7.57
N PRO A 785 1.92 -24.42 -8.55
CA PRO A 785 1.00 -25.29 -9.27
C PRO A 785 0.46 -26.45 -8.40
N LEU A 786 1.06 -26.68 -7.22
CA LEU A 786 0.61 -27.68 -6.26
C LEU A 786 -0.48 -27.15 -5.33
N ASP A 787 -0.65 -25.84 -5.23
CA ASP A 787 -1.72 -25.24 -4.44
C ASP A 787 -3.08 -25.43 -5.16
N PRO A 788 -4.08 -26.04 -4.50
CA PRO A 788 -5.41 -26.18 -5.07
C PRO A 788 -6.08 -24.85 -5.44
N ASP A 789 -5.76 -23.75 -4.76
CA ASP A 789 -6.33 -22.42 -4.98
C ASP A 789 -5.74 -21.74 -6.23
N SER A 790 -4.56 -22.18 -6.70
CA SER A 790 -3.98 -21.84 -8.02
C SER A 790 -4.86 -22.28 -9.20
N ARG A 791 -5.87 -23.12 -8.96
CA ARG A 791 -6.81 -23.61 -9.99
C ARG A 791 -7.96 -22.64 -10.26
N CYS A 792 -7.85 -21.40 -9.81
CA CYS A 792 -8.82 -20.36 -10.12
C CYS A 792 -8.43 -19.61 -11.41
N LEU A 793 -9.46 -19.19 -12.14
CA LEU A 793 -9.40 -18.65 -13.49
C LEU A 793 -8.60 -17.34 -13.58
N GLY A 794 -8.78 -16.46 -12.61
CA GLY A 794 -8.10 -15.16 -12.50
C GLY A 794 -6.60 -15.27 -12.26
N LEU A 795 -6.13 -16.16 -11.38
CA LEU A 795 -4.70 -16.35 -11.16
C LEU A 795 -4.01 -16.94 -12.41
N ASN A 796 -4.66 -17.88 -13.10
CA ASN A 796 -4.16 -18.38 -14.38
C ASN A 796 -4.11 -17.26 -15.45
N LEU A 797 -5.05 -16.33 -15.41
CA LEU A 797 -5.03 -15.16 -16.29
C LEU A 797 -3.84 -14.25 -16.00
N VAL A 798 -3.54 -13.98 -14.72
CA VAL A 798 -2.39 -13.18 -14.33
C VAL A 798 -1.08 -13.77 -14.89
N GLU A 799 -0.86 -15.08 -14.74
CA GLU A 799 0.30 -15.75 -15.34
C GLU A 799 0.33 -15.58 -16.88
N ALA A 800 -0.82 -15.74 -17.54
CA ALA A 800 -0.92 -15.58 -19.00
C ALA A 800 -0.67 -14.13 -19.46
N ASP A 801 -1.07 -13.14 -18.66
CA ASP A 801 -0.83 -11.72 -18.89
C ASP A 801 0.67 -11.39 -18.75
N TYR A 802 1.39 -11.95 -17.77
CA TYR A 802 2.86 -11.78 -17.69
C TYR A 802 3.61 -12.47 -18.83
N LEU A 803 3.16 -13.66 -19.27
CA LEU A 803 3.70 -14.29 -20.48
C LEU A 803 3.46 -13.41 -21.72
N LEU A 804 2.33 -12.71 -21.78
CA LEU A 804 2.01 -11.78 -22.87
C LEU A 804 2.91 -10.54 -22.82
N THR A 805 3.15 -9.98 -21.64
CA THR A 805 4.08 -8.85 -21.43
C THR A 805 5.51 -9.21 -21.81
N GLY A 806 5.99 -10.42 -21.48
CA GLY A 806 7.29 -10.93 -21.91
C GLY A 806 7.37 -11.34 -23.38
N ALA A 807 6.25 -11.48 -24.10
CA ALA A 807 6.20 -12.02 -25.46
C ALA A 807 7.05 -11.29 -26.52
N PRO A 808 7.35 -9.98 -26.43
CA PRO A 808 8.31 -9.34 -27.34
C PRO A 808 9.71 -9.97 -27.33
N TYR A 809 10.10 -10.56 -26.20
CA TYR A 809 11.42 -11.17 -25.99
C TYR A 809 11.38 -12.71 -26.09
N TYR A 810 10.36 -13.35 -25.51
CA TYR A 810 10.22 -14.82 -25.47
C TYR A 810 9.35 -15.40 -26.60
N GLY A 811 8.67 -14.54 -27.35
CA GLY A 811 7.66 -14.91 -28.36
C GLY A 811 6.28 -15.14 -27.76
N TYR A 812 5.24 -15.03 -28.60
CA TYR A 812 3.83 -15.11 -28.19
C TYR A 812 3.31 -16.53 -27.95
N GLY A 813 4.10 -17.56 -28.25
CA GLY A 813 3.68 -18.97 -28.18
C GLY A 813 3.19 -19.41 -26.79
N PRO A 814 3.96 -19.18 -25.72
CA PRO A 814 3.55 -19.53 -24.35
C PRO A 814 2.25 -18.85 -23.92
N ALA A 815 2.12 -17.54 -24.12
CA ALA A 815 0.90 -16.80 -23.80
C ALA A 815 -0.32 -17.34 -24.57
N LEU A 816 -0.18 -17.57 -25.89
CA LEU A 816 -1.24 -18.13 -26.73
C LEU A 816 -1.71 -19.50 -26.24
N GLN A 817 -0.77 -20.38 -25.86
CA GLN A 817 -1.10 -21.68 -25.32
C GLN A 817 -1.86 -21.55 -24.00
N MET A 818 -1.38 -20.70 -23.09
CA MET A 818 -1.97 -20.55 -21.76
C MET A 818 -3.40 -20.00 -21.82
N TYR A 819 -3.67 -18.97 -22.63
CA TYR A 819 -5.04 -18.47 -22.83
C TYR A 819 -5.96 -19.55 -23.43
N GLY A 820 -5.45 -20.37 -24.35
CA GLY A 820 -6.19 -21.52 -24.89
C GLY A 820 -6.54 -22.54 -23.81
N ASP A 821 -5.56 -22.96 -23.01
CA ASP A 821 -5.72 -23.93 -21.93
C ASP A 821 -6.72 -23.43 -20.88
N ILE A 822 -6.67 -22.14 -20.53
CA ILE A 822 -7.63 -21.48 -19.64
C ILE A 822 -9.07 -21.60 -20.17
N LEU A 823 -9.27 -21.31 -21.45
CA LEU A 823 -10.60 -21.29 -22.07
C LEU A 823 -11.18 -22.70 -22.24
N GLU A 824 -10.33 -23.69 -22.51
CA GLU A 824 -10.70 -25.10 -22.68
C GLU A 824 -10.94 -25.84 -21.36
N ASN A 825 -10.37 -25.37 -20.24
CA ASN A 825 -10.48 -26.04 -18.94
C ASN A 825 -11.79 -25.71 -18.19
N PRO A 826 -12.77 -26.62 -18.13
CA PRO A 826 -14.04 -26.35 -17.46
C PRO A 826 -13.94 -26.40 -15.93
N THR A 827 -12.82 -26.88 -15.39
CA THR A 827 -12.63 -27.09 -13.94
C THR A 827 -12.15 -25.85 -13.20
N LEU A 828 -11.71 -24.81 -13.91
CA LEU A 828 -11.30 -23.55 -13.30
C LEU A 828 -12.50 -22.86 -12.62
N THR A 829 -12.28 -22.46 -11.37
CA THR A 829 -13.22 -21.71 -10.52
C THR A 829 -12.92 -20.22 -10.55
N THR A 830 -13.76 -19.39 -9.94
CA THR A 830 -13.51 -17.95 -9.74
C THR A 830 -12.52 -17.71 -8.59
N CYS A 831 -11.89 -16.54 -8.53
CA CYS A 831 -10.80 -16.23 -7.58
C CYS A 831 -11.22 -15.29 -6.44
N SER A 832 -12.46 -14.80 -6.44
CA SER A 832 -12.87 -13.74 -5.53
C SER A 832 -12.79 -14.09 -4.04
N ILE A 833 -12.00 -13.29 -3.31
CA ILE A 833 -11.97 -13.16 -1.83
C ILE A 833 -13.08 -12.21 -1.36
N VAL A 834 -13.63 -11.41 -2.27
CA VAL A 834 -14.59 -10.34 -2.04
C VAL A 834 -15.76 -10.54 -3.01
N GLY A 835 -16.63 -11.48 -2.63
CA GLY A 835 -17.74 -12.05 -3.40
C GLY A 835 -18.52 -11.07 -4.30
N THR A 836 -18.23 -11.11 -5.59
CA THR A 836 -19.24 -10.87 -6.61
C THR A 836 -20.02 -12.17 -6.88
N ASN A 837 -21.09 -12.09 -7.69
CA ASN A 837 -21.78 -13.30 -8.11
C ASN A 837 -20.80 -14.19 -8.91
N PRO A 838 -20.53 -15.45 -8.50
CA PRO A 838 -19.54 -16.31 -9.16
C PRO A 838 -19.79 -16.52 -10.66
N ASP A 839 -21.05 -16.59 -11.09
CA ASP A 839 -21.38 -16.73 -12.50
C ASP A 839 -21.01 -15.48 -13.29
N ARG A 840 -21.18 -14.30 -12.69
CA ARG A 840 -20.83 -13.01 -13.29
C ARG A 840 -19.32 -12.83 -13.35
N GLU A 841 -18.61 -13.14 -12.26
CA GLU A 841 -17.15 -13.09 -12.22
C GLU A 841 -16.54 -14.02 -13.27
N LYS A 842 -17.01 -15.27 -13.32
CA LYS A 842 -16.56 -16.26 -14.31
C LYS A 842 -16.77 -15.76 -15.73
N ALA A 843 -17.91 -15.14 -16.02
CA ALA A 843 -18.19 -14.58 -17.34
C ALA A 843 -17.23 -13.42 -17.70
N LEU A 844 -16.93 -12.53 -16.74
CA LEU A 844 -16.01 -11.41 -16.95
C LEU A 844 -14.57 -11.90 -17.18
N LEU A 845 -14.08 -12.83 -16.34
CA LEU A 845 -12.75 -13.41 -16.47
C LEU A 845 -12.58 -14.20 -17.78
N ARG A 846 -13.58 -15.01 -18.17
CA ARG A 846 -13.54 -15.69 -19.48
C ARG A 846 -13.59 -14.71 -20.65
N GLY A 847 -14.36 -13.63 -20.53
CA GLY A 847 -14.37 -12.54 -21.49
C GLY A 847 -12.99 -11.88 -21.66
N LEU A 848 -12.28 -11.67 -20.55
CA LEU A 848 -10.91 -11.14 -20.54
C LEU A 848 -9.93 -12.12 -21.21
N ALA A 849 -9.98 -13.41 -20.88
CA ALA A 849 -9.17 -14.45 -21.52
C ALA A 849 -9.32 -14.45 -23.05
N TRP A 850 -10.57 -14.39 -23.54
CA TRP A 850 -10.86 -14.31 -24.96
C TRP A 850 -10.31 -13.03 -25.61
N LEU A 851 -10.49 -11.87 -24.95
CA LEU A 851 -9.96 -10.59 -25.43
C LEU A 851 -8.43 -10.68 -25.60
N ARG A 852 -7.72 -11.20 -24.59
CA ARG A 852 -6.27 -11.37 -24.63
C ARG A 852 -5.82 -12.34 -25.71
N LEU A 853 -6.53 -13.46 -25.89
CA LEU A 853 -6.23 -14.41 -26.98
C LEU A 853 -6.36 -13.76 -28.36
N VAL A 854 -7.38 -12.92 -28.58
CA VAL A 854 -7.57 -12.17 -29.83
C VAL A 854 -6.41 -11.20 -30.07
N GLN A 855 -5.99 -10.47 -29.03
CA GLN A 855 -4.85 -9.54 -29.08
C GLN A 855 -3.54 -10.28 -29.37
N ALA A 856 -3.23 -11.31 -28.60
CA ALA A 856 -2.01 -12.11 -28.71
C ALA A 856 -1.85 -12.72 -30.12
N HIS A 857 -2.93 -13.26 -30.72
CA HIS A 857 -2.86 -13.75 -32.10
C HIS A 857 -2.57 -12.63 -33.11
N GLY A 858 -3.18 -11.45 -32.94
CA GLY A 858 -2.94 -10.30 -33.81
C GLY A 858 -1.49 -9.82 -33.73
N LEU A 859 -0.95 -9.71 -32.52
CA LEU A 859 0.42 -9.28 -32.25
C LEU A 859 1.47 -10.31 -32.71
N ALA A 860 1.15 -11.60 -32.62
CA ALA A 860 1.93 -12.68 -33.22
C ALA A 860 1.91 -12.69 -34.75
N GLY A 861 1.12 -11.81 -35.40
CA GLY A 861 0.96 -11.74 -36.85
C GLY A 861 0.01 -12.78 -37.44
N ASP A 862 -0.72 -13.53 -36.61
CA ASP A 862 -1.73 -14.51 -37.04
C ASP A 862 -3.15 -13.94 -36.99
N MET A 863 -3.43 -13.04 -37.94
CA MET A 863 -4.72 -12.39 -38.05
C MET A 863 -5.88 -13.37 -38.30
N ARG A 864 -5.61 -14.53 -38.90
CA ARG A 864 -6.63 -15.54 -39.16
C ARG A 864 -7.12 -16.14 -37.84
N SER A 865 -6.20 -16.53 -36.96
CA SER A 865 -6.55 -17.08 -35.65
C SER A 865 -7.18 -16.01 -34.75
N SER A 866 -6.72 -14.75 -34.84
CA SER A 866 -7.36 -13.61 -34.16
C SER A 866 -8.84 -13.45 -34.55
N ILE A 867 -9.19 -13.60 -35.84
CA ILE A 867 -10.58 -13.56 -36.31
C ILE A 867 -11.39 -14.74 -35.78
N LEU A 868 -10.82 -15.96 -35.80
CA LEU A 868 -11.52 -17.16 -35.32
C LEU A 868 -11.81 -17.07 -33.82
N ALA A 869 -10.84 -16.63 -33.02
CA ALA A 869 -11.02 -16.42 -31.58
C ALA A 869 -12.15 -15.42 -31.27
N LEU A 870 -12.26 -14.33 -32.04
CA LEU A 870 -13.35 -13.36 -31.87
C LEU A 870 -14.74 -13.96 -32.20
N GLU A 871 -14.83 -14.84 -33.20
CA GLU A 871 -16.09 -15.50 -33.55
C GLU A 871 -16.49 -16.56 -32.51
N ASP A 872 -15.53 -17.31 -31.97
CA ASP A 872 -15.76 -18.26 -30.88
C ASP A 872 -16.21 -17.52 -29.60
N MET A 873 -15.56 -16.39 -29.28
CA MET A 873 -15.97 -15.50 -28.20
C MET A 873 -17.41 -14.97 -28.37
N LYS A 874 -17.79 -14.54 -29.59
CA LYS A 874 -19.17 -14.12 -29.91
C LYS A 874 -20.18 -15.24 -29.70
N SER A 875 -19.80 -16.48 -30.02
CA SER A 875 -20.64 -17.67 -29.81
C SER A 875 -20.82 -17.99 -28.33
N GLU A 876 -19.79 -17.78 -27.51
CA GLU A 876 -19.83 -18.06 -26.07
C GLU A 876 -20.54 -16.97 -25.26
N ALA A 877 -20.12 -15.71 -25.41
CA ALA A 877 -20.57 -14.59 -24.58
C ALA A 877 -21.73 -13.79 -25.19
N GLY A 878 -21.99 -13.94 -26.49
CA GLY A 878 -22.93 -13.13 -27.26
C GLY A 878 -22.31 -11.83 -27.78
N SER A 879 -22.80 -11.36 -28.94
CA SER A 879 -22.20 -10.23 -29.67
C SER A 879 -22.22 -8.89 -28.94
N GLU A 880 -23.12 -8.73 -27.96
CA GLU A 880 -23.26 -7.50 -27.18
C GLU A 880 -22.43 -7.53 -25.88
N ALA A 881 -21.71 -8.61 -25.58
CA ALA A 881 -20.87 -8.69 -24.39
C ALA A 881 -19.74 -7.63 -24.44
N VAL A 882 -19.39 -7.07 -23.28
CA VAL A 882 -18.42 -5.96 -23.20
C VAL A 882 -17.08 -6.31 -23.84
N HIS A 883 -16.47 -7.44 -23.47
CA HIS A 883 -15.17 -7.85 -24.02
C HIS A 883 -15.23 -8.15 -25.52
N VAL A 884 -16.39 -8.58 -26.04
CA VAL A 884 -16.57 -8.79 -27.49
C VAL A 884 -16.49 -7.46 -28.24
N ARG A 885 -17.15 -6.41 -27.72
CA ARG A 885 -17.10 -5.08 -28.33
C ARG A 885 -15.69 -4.48 -28.28
N ILE A 886 -14.98 -4.69 -27.16
CA ILE A 886 -13.58 -4.27 -27.00
C ILE A 886 -12.70 -4.99 -28.02
N ALA A 887 -12.79 -6.33 -28.10
CA ALA A 887 -12.01 -7.14 -29.02
C ALA A 887 -12.29 -6.80 -30.49
N ASP A 888 -13.56 -6.57 -30.86
CA ASP A 888 -13.94 -6.19 -32.22
C ASP A 888 -13.38 -4.81 -32.61
N ALA A 889 -13.41 -3.83 -31.70
CA ALA A 889 -12.85 -2.50 -31.92
C ALA A 889 -11.32 -2.54 -32.06
N TRP A 890 -10.63 -3.17 -31.11
CA TRP A 890 -9.17 -3.33 -31.13
C TRP A 890 -8.71 -4.03 -32.41
N ARG A 891 -9.28 -5.22 -32.69
CA ARG A 891 -8.90 -6.06 -33.83
C ARG A 891 -9.15 -5.36 -35.16
N SER A 892 -10.26 -4.64 -35.29
CA SER A 892 -10.60 -3.95 -36.55
C SER A 892 -9.60 -2.83 -36.86
N ALA A 893 -9.24 -2.03 -35.85
CA ALA A 893 -8.21 -0.99 -36.01
C ALA A 893 -6.81 -1.59 -36.24
N TYR A 894 -6.45 -2.67 -35.54
CA TYR A 894 -5.17 -3.36 -35.77
C TYR A 894 -5.10 -3.95 -37.19
N ALA A 895 -6.20 -4.51 -37.72
CA ALA A 895 -6.26 -5.03 -39.09
C ALA A 895 -6.00 -3.96 -40.16
N GLU A 896 -6.39 -2.72 -39.88
CA GLU A 896 -6.26 -1.59 -40.79
C GLU A 896 -4.85 -0.99 -40.75
N HIS A 897 -4.27 -0.85 -39.56
CA HIS A 897 -3.07 -0.07 -39.33
C HIS A 897 -1.81 -0.90 -39.02
N ALA A 898 -1.97 -2.16 -38.61
CA ALA A 898 -0.92 -3.01 -38.05
C ALA A 898 -0.12 -2.31 -36.93
N ASP A 899 -0.83 -1.53 -36.13
CA ASP A 899 -0.28 -0.65 -35.09
C ASP A 899 -1.08 -0.87 -33.79
N PRO A 900 -0.44 -1.43 -32.74
CA PRO A 900 -1.11 -1.69 -31.48
C PRO A 900 -1.57 -0.41 -30.78
N VAL A 901 -0.88 0.72 -30.97
CA VAL A 901 -1.26 2.02 -30.37
C VAL A 901 -2.59 2.51 -30.95
N GLN A 902 -2.76 2.42 -32.27
CA GLN A 902 -4.02 2.79 -32.92
C GLN A 902 -5.16 1.83 -32.59
N ALA A 903 -4.87 0.53 -32.50
CA ALA A 903 -5.82 -0.46 -32.01
C ALA A 903 -6.31 -0.14 -30.60
N CYS A 904 -5.38 0.29 -29.75
CA CYS A 904 -5.64 0.74 -28.41
C CYS A 904 -6.55 1.98 -28.33
N GLN A 905 -6.24 3.01 -29.10
CA GLN A 905 -7.04 4.22 -29.19
C GLN A 905 -8.51 3.94 -29.59
N ALA A 906 -8.75 2.91 -30.39
CA ALA A 906 -10.10 2.48 -30.76
C ALA A 906 -10.83 1.74 -29.62
N ALA A 907 -10.11 1.00 -28.78
CA ALA A 907 -10.67 0.17 -27.72
C ALA A 907 -10.93 0.92 -26.40
N LEU A 908 -10.01 1.83 -26.01
CA LEU A 908 -10.06 2.58 -24.75
C LEU A 908 -11.42 3.25 -24.45
N PRO A 909 -12.11 3.89 -25.41
CA PRO A 909 -13.42 4.49 -25.15
C PRO A 909 -14.45 3.49 -24.60
N ILE A 910 -14.40 2.23 -25.02
CA ILE A 910 -15.32 1.17 -24.59
C ILE A 910 -14.89 0.66 -23.20
N ILE A 911 -13.60 0.43 -23.00
CA ILE A 911 -13.03 -0.03 -21.72
C ILE A 911 -13.39 0.96 -20.59
N ARG A 912 -13.21 2.26 -20.84
CA ARG A 912 -13.55 3.36 -19.91
C ARG A 912 -15.02 3.40 -19.52
N GLN A 913 -15.92 3.07 -20.44
CA GLN A 913 -17.37 3.13 -20.18
C GLN A 913 -17.86 1.94 -19.35
N GLU A 914 -17.09 0.86 -19.32
CA GLU A 914 -17.49 -0.44 -18.76
C GLU A 914 -16.39 -0.99 -17.83
N PRO A 915 -16.14 -0.35 -16.67
CA PRO A 915 -15.00 -0.65 -15.81
C PRO A 915 -15.00 -2.07 -15.24
N ALA A 916 -16.16 -2.71 -15.16
CA ALA A 916 -16.29 -4.12 -14.81
C ALA A 916 -15.51 -5.07 -15.75
N SER A 917 -15.11 -4.62 -16.94
CA SER A 917 -14.29 -5.40 -17.88
C SER A 917 -12.88 -5.72 -17.37
N TRP A 918 -12.34 -4.93 -16.45
CA TRP A 918 -11.00 -5.09 -15.88
C TRP A 918 -10.98 -5.12 -14.34
N GLN A 919 -11.86 -4.37 -13.67
CA GLN A 919 -11.97 -4.32 -12.19
C GLN A 919 -12.31 -5.66 -11.54
N VAL A 920 -12.73 -6.68 -12.32
CA VAL A 920 -12.93 -8.04 -11.80
C VAL A 920 -11.65 -8.61 -11.18
N THR A 921 -10.48 -8.11 -11.59
CA THR A 921 -9.16 -8.52 -11.09
C THR A 921 -8.76 -7.82 -9.78
N ASP A 922 -9.38 -6.68 -9.43
CA ASP A 922 -9.20 -6.04 -8.11
C ASP A 922 -9.69 -6.95 -6.96
N LEU A 923 -10.41 -8.03 -7.27
CA LEU A 923 -10.94 -9.00 -6.31
C LEU A 923 -9.93 -10.08 -5.88
N PHE A 924 -8.72 -10.07 -6.44
CA PHE A 924 -7.67 -11.07 -6.16
C PHE A 924 -6.84 -10.73 -4.93
N GLY A 925 -6.99 -9.52 -4.37
CA GLY A 925 -6.30 -9.08 -3.15
C GLY A 925 -5.12 -8.14 -3.42
N LEU A 926 -4.44 -7.74 -2.34
CA LEU A 926 -3.23 -6.93 -2.33
C LEU A 926 -1.98 -7.68 -2.79
N ASP A 927 -1.92 -8.98 -2.55
CA ASP A 927 -0.78 -9.85 -2.89
C ASP A 927 -0.70 -10.16 -4.38
N HIS A 928 -1.79 -9.92 -5.12
CA HIS A 928 -1.95 -10.34 -6.51
C HIS A 928 -2.04 -9.14 -7.44
N PRO A 929 -1.38 -9.17 -8.60
CA PRO A 929 -1.50 -8.13 -9.61
C PRO A 929 -2.95 -7.94 -10.08
N ALA A 930 -3.36 -6.69 -10.24
CA ALA A 930 -4.66 -6.32 -10.78
C ALA A 930 -4.51 -5.62 -12.14
N GLU A 931 -5.44 -5.92 -13.04
CA GLU A 931 -5.53 -5.29 -14.35
C GLU A 931 -6.05 -3.85 -14.24
N THR A 932 -5.65 -3.04 -15.21
CA THR A 932 -6.05 -1.64 -15.36
C THR A 932 -6.72 -1.42 -16.70
N GLU A 933 -7.33 -0.25 -16.85
CA GLU A 933 -7.84 0.19 -18.15
C GLU A 933 -6.72 0.22 -19.22
N THR A 934 -5.50 0.64 -18.83
CA THR A 934 -4.35 0.72 -19.72
C THR A 934 -3.73 -0.65 -20.00
N SER A 935 -3.70 -1.56 -19.04
CA SER A 935 -3.17 -2.93 -19.26
C SER A 935 -4.05 -3.71 -20.24
N LEU A 936 -5.39 -3.57 -20.17
CA LEU A 936 -6.30 -4.15 -21.18
C LEU A 936 -6.02 -3.61 -22.59
N CYS A 937 -5.49 -2.40 -22.64
CA CYS A 937 -4.95 -1.78 -23.82
C CYS A 937 -3.47 -2.14 -24.04
N PHE A 938 -3.19 -3.44 -24.18
CA PHE A 938 -1.82 -3.93 -24.29
C PHE A 938 -1.12 -3.39 -25.54
N VAL A 939 -0.03 -2.65 -25.32
CA VAL A 939 0.93 -2.19 -26.34
C VAL A 939 2.30 -2.76 -25.98
N PRO A 940 2.88 -3.65 -26.80
CA PRO A 940 4.16 -4.27 -26.45
C PRO A 940 5.30 -3.24 -26.40
N GLY A 941 6.06 -3.23 -25.30
CA GLY A 941 7.27 -2.41 -25.14
C GLY A 941 7.02 -0.94 -24.75
N GLU A 942 5.78 -0.56 -24.46
CA GLU A 942 5.45 0.68 -23.76
C GLU A 942 4.97 0.33 -22.34
N ASP A 943 5.88 0.43 -21.37
CA ASP A 943 5.54 0.50 -19.93
C ASP A 943 5.45 1.97 -19.49
#